data_AF-A0A914D107-F1
#
_entry.id   AF-A0A914D107-F1
#
_cell.length_a   1.000
_cell.length_b   1.000
_cell.length_c   1.000
_cell.angle_alpha   90.00
_cell.angle_beta   90.00
_cell.angle_gamma   90.00
#
_symmetry.space_group_name_H-M   'P 1'
#
loop_
_entity.id
_entity.type
_entity.pdbx_description
1 polymer ?
#
loop_
_entity_poly.entity_id
_entity_poly.type
_entity_poly.pdbx_seq_one_letter_code
_entity_poly.pdbx_strand_id
1 'polypeptide(L)'
;MRFSAVSHDAPLDESTSVGTEARSWDIFRLLPPPPDNIGKGFWHDASLQLLKISTFFILFLLTLGSAVVAKSSFFLMTSAIGYGGRNMTICTDKIPEAKINTVFISNKHVAKWVWGLYMALCVPELICFIRCFHRTLFRNVKRPSALQFFTVLLVESLHAFGVGMLVFHVLPDLPAETGAMISNALCMVPSVLSIFSRKAAKMTLILIIFDVAAAASQSSGFWAWPVLVPEIRKHVLVICVSLCLISLAWWQNFVHTNSFLPPIRRLGAFANCLSERRSKTYVVVSLWKSGNKILYLRMKFDEIMQRDPFGEKLITITAKNLNSTQINHFLQRMHEFETPPDPRQSKNKVFGSEELEEKPRIPTTKKPWNPDDDEAIDAGEYEKPEKAKKVDPNPVKRNRREVVEEEEEVISAYQVYDDYVELNQFTSPYDALWIALIQIGSVIICYHSSKFACKVMMQRMGFALPIALAVPATVAFLSTTCEQRMKDPCHMTGILTKELFWQCPAESIGMWDFYFWMSPQTWIWLTWLVSQLWVTIHLWTPKHERLARSEKYALNYKKSNYWVVPVRLFILSYYNGAFVDQSLAFNRRRDDKAKIKAEDLELENEESSQTYETIGPGQIPKPPPSVCSVSSSKIESGLIRDVASSADAITKIYACATMWHETPHEMTCMLKSIFRLDEDQCARRNAQKYLKVIDPDYYEFEAHIFFDDAFDLNDYGEPVVNKFVKQLVEKIDEAASAVHQTQMRLKSPKKAITPYGGRISYVLPGKNRLTIHLKDKNKIRHRKRWSQCPQMLSVMMLSMCGH
;
A
#
# COMPACT_ATOMS: atom_id res chain seq x y z
N MET A 1 17.40 -82.81 16.52
CA MET A 1 16.37 -83.56 15.77
C MET A 1 16.04 -82.75 14.52
N ARG A 2 16.24 -83.40 13.35
CA ARG A 2 15.83 -83.16 11.94
C ARG A 2 15.38 -81.77 11.47
N PHE A 3 15.62 -81.31 10.23
CA PHE A 3 16.58 -81.50 9.11
C PHE A 3 15.90 -80.83 7.89
N SER A 4 16.63 -80.00 7.11
CA SER A 4 16.50 -79.73 5.64
C SER A 4 15.14 -79.24 5.04
N ALA A 5 15.00 -78.54 3.90
CA ALA A 5 15.87 -78.02 2.82
C ALA A 5 15.05 -77.09 1.87
N VAL A 6 15.73 -76.13 1.20
CA VAL A 6 15.74 -75.73 -0.26
C VAL A 6 14.39 -75.67 -1.03
N SER A 7 13.99 -74.58 -1.72
CA SER A 7 14.38 -74.14 -3.10
C SER A 7 13.80 -72.73 -3.47
N HIS A 8 14.60 -71.77 -3.97
CA HIS A 8 14.81 -71.23 -5.36
C HIS A 8 13.77 -70.24 -5.99
N ASP A 9 14.27 -69.02 -6.30
CA ASP A 9 14.12 -68.09 -7.47
C ASP A 9 12.72 -67.73 -8.06
N ALA A 10 12.34 -66.52 -8.50
CA ALA A 10 12.86 -65.13 -8.64
C ALA A 10 11.63 -64.19 -8.99
N PRO A 11 11.75 -62.96 -9.58
CA PRO A 11 11.79 -61.65 -8.90
C PRO A 11 10.68 -60.61 -9.28
N LEU A 12 10.66 -59.48 -8.54
CA LEU A 12 10.32 -58.05 -8.90
C LEU A 12 9.10 -57.80 -9.83
N ASP A 13 8.03 -57.07 -9.46
CA ASP A 13 7.96 -55.66 -9.06
C ASP A 13 6.58 -55.35 -8.45
N GLU A 14 6.49 -54.51 -7.41
CA GLU A 14 5.62 -53.32 -7.38
C GLU A 14 5.72 -52.58 -6.03
N SER A 15 5.81 -51.27 -6.14
CA SER A 15 5.94 -50.30 -5.07
C SER A 15 4.74 -50.27 -4.13
N THR A 16 4.97 -50.59 -2.85
CA THR A 16 4.01 -50.25 -1.78
C THR A 16 4.71 -49.42 -0.70
N SER A 17 4.34 -48.14 -0.65
CA SER A 17 4.79 -47.17 0.32
C SER A 17 4.52 -47.64 1.75
N VAL A 18 5.57 -47.62 2.57
CA VAL A 18 5.54 -47.82 4.02
C VAL A 18 4.53 -46.86 4.65
N GLY A 19 3.50 -47.44 5.27
CA GLY A 19 2.60 -46.71 6.17
C GLY A 19 3.37 -46.22 7.38
N THR A 20 3.66 -44.91 7.40
CA THR A 20 4.16 -44.25 8.60
C THR A 20 3.02 -44.09 9.60
N GLU A 21 3.10 -44.83 10.71
CA GLU A 21 2.28 -44.62 11.91
C GLU A 21 2.35 -43.17 12.38
N ALA A 22 1.19 -42.54 12.52
CA ALA A 22 1.04 -41.21 13.07
C ALA A 22 1.36 -41.23 14.57
N ARG A 23 2.37 -40.46 14.98
CA ARG A 23 2.76 -40.32 16.39
C ARG A 23 1.94 -39.21 17.07
N SER A 24 1.49 -39.49 18.29
CA SER A 24 0.56 -38.74 19.13
C SER A 24 1.03 -37.36 19.66
N TRP A 25 2.16 -36.83 19.20
CA TRP A 25 2.80 -35.64 19.80
C TRP A 25 2.64 -34.33 19.01
N ASP A 26 1.93 -34.30 17.88
CA ASP A 26 1.76 -33.08 17.06
C ASP A 26 0.40 -32.40 17.30
N ILE A 27 0.28 -31.65 18.41
CA ILE A 27 -1.00 -31.06 18.90
C ILE A 27 -1.17 -29.58 18.45
N PHE A 28 -0.19 -28.97 17.76
CA PHE A 28 -0.16 -27.51 17.54
C PHE A 28 0.01 -27.07 16.11
N ARG A 29 -0.72 -27.76 15.26
CA ARG A 29 -1.36 -27.06 14.17
C ARG A 29 -2.68 -26.54 14.72
N LEU A 30 -2.94 -25.25 14.54
CA LEU A 30 -4.31 -24.75 14.38
C LEU A 30 -4.91 -25.59 13.25
N LEU A 31 -5.46 -26.74 13.60
CA LEU A 31 -6.35 -27.44 12.72
C LEU A 31 -7.49 -26.43 12.51
N PRO A 32 -7.89 -26.14 11.26
CA PRO A 32 -9.23 -25.64 11.06
C PRO A 32 -10.17 -26.54 11.88
N PRO A 33 -11.30 -26.01 12.41
CA PRO A 33 -12.29 -26.85 13.08
C PRO A 33 -12.43 -28.13 12.26
N PRO A 34 -12.45 -29.33 12.88
CA PRO A 34 -12.47 -30.59 12.14
C PRO A 34 -13.51 -30.38 11.05
N PRO A 35 -13.11 -30.44 9.75
CA PRO A 35 -14.06 -30.16 8.69
C PRO A 35 -15.23 -31.09 8.98
N ASP A 36 -16.45 -30.55 9.01
CA ASP A 36 -17.63 -31.39 9.07
C ASP A 36 -17.36 -32.55 8.12
N ASN A 37 -17.51 -33.80 8.59
CA ASN A 37 -17.23 -34.97 7.74
C ASN A 37 -18.08 -34.97 6.45
N ILE A 38 -19.02 -34.02 6.35
CA ILE A 38 -19.65 -33.47 5.16
C ILE A 38 -18.60 -32.71 4.31
N GLY A 39 -17.72 -33.43 3.59
CA GLY A 39 -17.01 -32.81 2.46
C GLY A 39 -15.53 -33.10 2.25
N LYS A 40 -14.91 -34.08 2.93
CA LYS A 40 -13.59 -34.58 2.49
C LYS A 40 -13.72 -35.43 1.22
N GLY A 41 -14.01 -34.77 0.10
CA GLY A 41 -14.00 -35.37 -1.23
C GLY A 41 -12.91 -34.73 -2.09
N PHE A 42 -12.51 -35.42 -3.15
CA PHE A 42 -11.66 -34.89 -4.22
C PHE A 42 -12.05 -33.44 -4.62
N TRP A 43 -13.35 -33.14 -4.66
CA TRP A 43 -13.91 -31.83 -4.96
C TRP A 43 -13.57 -30.72 -3.96
N HIS A 44 -13.41 -31.01 -2.66
CA HIS A 44 -13.05 -30.00 -1.66
C HIS A 44 -11.58 -29.60 -1.79
N ASP A 45 -10.68 -30.58 -1.94
CA ASP A 45 -9.24 -30.32 -2.11
C ASP A 45 -8.96 -29.69 -3.48
N ALA A 46 -9.65 -30.14 -4.54
CA ALA A 46 -9.63 -29.51 -5.85
C ALA A 46 -10.15 -28.06 -5.80
N SER A 47 -11.25 -27.81 -5.08
CA SER A 47 -11.79 -26.45 -4.88
C SER A 47 -10.79 -25.54 -4.15
N LEU A 48 -10.10 -26.04 -3.11
CA LEU A 48 -9.12 -25.27 -2.37
C LEU A 48 -7.86 -24.97 -3.20
N GLN A 49 -7.44 -25.90 -4.06
CA GLN A 49 -6.36 -25.68 -5.02
C GLN A 49 -6.77 -24.69 -6.11
N LEU A 50 -7.97 -24.84 -6.67
CA LEU A 50 -8.53 -23.93 -7.67
C LEU A 50 -8.64 -22.51 -7.12
N LEU A 51 -9.10 -22.34 -5.87
CA LEU A 51 -9.20 -21.04 -5.22
C LEU A 51 -7.82 -20.42 -5.01
N LYS A 52 -6.80 -21.19 -4.64
CA LYS A 52 -5.41 -20.69 -4.53
C LYS A 52 -4.88 -20.23 -5.89
N ILE A 53 -5.00 -21.06 -6.93
CA ILE A 53 -4.53 -20.74 -8.29
C ILE A 53 -5.28 -19.52 -8.83
N SER A 54 -6.60 -19.48 -8.66
CA SER A 54 -7.44 -18.34 -9.03
C SER A 54 -7.00 -17.07 -8.30
N THR A 55 -6.74 -17.14 -6.99
CA THR A 55 -6.23 -15.99 -6.23
C THR A 55 -4.88 -15.50 -6.75
N PHE A 56 -3.96 -16.39 -7.13
CA PHE A 56 -2.70 -16.00 -7.76
C PHE A 56 -2.92 -15.24 -9.06
N PHE A 57 -3.79 -15.77 -9.93
CA PHE A 57 -4.09 -15.17 -11.23
C PHE A 57 -4.77 -13.82 -11.09
N ILE A 58 -5.78 -13.72 -10.22
CA ILE A 58 -6.50 -12.48 -9.92
C ILE A 58 -5.53 -11.43 -9.37
N LEU A 59 -4.70 -11.76 -8.40
CA LEU A 59 -3.74 -10.80 -7.83
C LEU A 59 -2.67 -10.38 -8.84
N PHE A 60 -2.21 -11.30 -9.68
CA PHE A 60 -1.27 -11.02 -10.76
C PHE A 60 -1.87 -10.03 -11.76
N LEU A 61 -3.04 -10.34 -12.32
CA LEU A 61 -3.74 -9.48 -13.30
C LEU A 61 -4.13 -8.13 -12.69
N LEU A 62 -4.66 -8.13 -11.47
CA LEU A 62 -5.08 -6.90 -10.80
C LEU A 62 -3.88 -5.98 -10.57
N THR A 63 -2.74 -6.53 -10.13
CA THR A 63 -1.54 -5.73 -9.85
C THR A 63 -0.85 -5.26 -11.13
N LEU A 64 -0.70 -6.14 -12.13
CA LEU A 64 -0.09 -5.79 -13.41
C LEU A 64 -0.96 -4.82 -14.21
N GLY A 65 -2.25 -5.15 -14.36
CA GLY A 65 -3.20 -4.33 -15.11
C GLY A 65 -3.35 -2.93 -14.51
N SER A 66 -3.53 -2.82 -13.19
CA SER A 66 -3.61 -1.51 -12.54
C SER A 66 -2.30 -0.72 -12.61
N ALA A 67 -1.12 -1.37 -12.57
CA ALA A 67 0.16 -0.70 -12.76
C ALA A 67 0.32 -0.16 -14.19
N VAL A 68 -0.04 -0.95 -15.21
CA VAL A 68 0.03 -0.54 -16.62
C VAL A 68 -0.95 0.61 -16.90
N VAL A 69 -2.21 0.50 -16.45
CA VAL A 69 -3.21 1.56 -16.64
C VAL A 69 -2.76 2.85 -15.94
N ALA A 70 -2.28 2.77 -14.69
CA ALA A 70 -1.77 3.92 -13.94
C ALA A 70 -0.58 4.60 -14.64
N LYS A 71 0.34 3.82 -15.22
CA LYS A 71 1.54 4.33 -15.86
C LYS A 71 1.25 4.89 -17.27
N SER A 72 0.51 4.15 -18.08
CA SER A 72 0.11 4.59 -19.43
C SER A 72 -0.71 5.87 -19.38
N SER A 73 -1.75 5.94 -18.53
CA SER A 73 -2.56 7.16 -18.38
C SER A 73 -1.73 8.35 -17.91
N PHE A 74 -0.79 8.16 -16.97
CA PHE A 74 0.11 9.22 -16.52
C PHE A 74 0.98 9.77 -17.65
N PHE A 75 1.64 8.90 -18.44
CA PHE A 75 2.49 9.33 -19.53
C PHE A 75 1.72 9.97 -20.69
N LEU A 76 0.52 9.47 -21.01
CA LEU A 76 -0.35 10.09 -22.00
C LEU A 76 -0.77 11.51 -21.57
N MET A 77 -1.15 11.71 -20.30
CA MET A 77 -1.44 13.05 -19.76
C MET A 77 -0.21 13.97 -19.82
N THR A 78 0.99 13.46 -19.51
CA THR A 78 2.22 14.28 -19.61
C THR A 78 2.51 14.69 -21.04
N SER A 79 2.31 13.79 -22.00
CA SER A 79 2.59 14.06 -23.41
C SER A 79 1.56 15.02 -24.03
N ALA A 80 0.31 15.00 -23.55
CA ALA A 80 -0.72 15.98 -23.92
C ALA A 80 -0.34 17.41 -23.54
N ILE A 81 0.48 17.59 -22.50
CA ILE A 81 0.99 18.92 -22.13
C ILE A 81 1.93 19.49 -23.19
N GLY A 82 2.65 18.61 -23.90
CA GLY A 82 3.64 18.99 -24.92
C GLY A 82 3.08 19.62 -26.19
N TYR A 83 1.79 19.48 -26.46
CA TYR A 83 1.14 20.01 -27.67
C TYR A 83 0.65 21.44 -27.57
N GLY A 84 0.84 22.11 -26.43
CA GLY A 84 0.51 23.53 -26.29
C GLY A 84 1.22 24.37 -27.36
N GLY A 85 0.44 25.10 -28.16
CA GLY A 85 0.92 25.97 -29.23
C GLY A 85 1.34 25.25 -30.51
N ARG A 86 0.93 23.99 -30.72
CA ARG A 86 1.26 23.20 -31.93
C ARG A 86 0.00 22.74 -32.68
N ASN A 87 0.18 22.49 -33.97
CA ASN A 87 -0.81 21.83 -34.82
C ASN A 87 -0.65 20.32 -34.71
N MET A 88 -1.76 19.59 -34.63
CA MET A 88 -1.78 18.13 -34.58
C MET A 88 -2.83 17.56 -35.54
N THR A 89 -2.55 16.41 -36.13
CA THR A 89 -3.50 15.67 -36.97
C THR A 89 -4.49 14.88 -36.12
N ILE A 90 -5.79 15.00 -36.42
CA ILE A 90 -6.88 14.33 -35.71
C ILE A 90 -7.58 13.29 -36.60
N CYS A 91 -8.49 12.51 -36.02
CA CYS A 91 -9.33 11.56 -36.75
C CYS A 91 -10.15 12.27 -37.86
N THR A 92 -10.35 11.56 -38.96
CA THR A 92 -11.08 12.05 -40.13
C THR A 92 -12.60 11.99 -39.96
N ASP A 93 -13.11 11.54 -38.79
CA ASP A 93 -14.55 11.40 -38.51
C ASP A 93 -15.32 12.73 -38.56
N LYS A 94 -14.68 13.84 -38.16
CA LYS A 94 -15.31 15.17 -38.11
C LYS A 94 -15.49 15.83 -39.48
N ILE A 95 -14.52 15.67 -40.37
CA ILE A 95 -14.55 16.16 -41.74
C ILE A 95 -14.09 15.00 -42.65
N PRO A 96 -15.01 14.13 -43.09
CA PRO A 96 -14.66 12.93 -43.86
C PRO A 96 -14.22 13.23 -45.29
N GLU A 97 -14.53 14.41 -45.83
CA GLU A 97 -14.19 14.81 -47.19
C GLU A 97 -12.69 15.09 -47.35
N ALA A 98 -11.99 15.36 -46.26
CA ALA A 98 -10.56 15.64 -46.27
C ALA A 98 -9.74 14.43 -45.84
N LYS A 99 -8.56 14.26 -46.46
CA LYS A 99 -7.62 13.19 -46.09
C LYS A 99 -6.93 13.46 -44.75
N ILE A 100 -6.77 14.72 -44.38
CA ILE A 100 -6.03 15.14 -43.18
C ILE A 100 -6.79 16.27 -42.49
N ASN A 101 -7.20 16.04 -41.25
CA ASN A 101 -7.78 17.04 -40.37
C ASN A 101 -6.74 17.48 -39.34
N THR A 102 -6.57 18.78 -39.17
CA THR A 102 -5.60 19.36 -38.23
C THR A 102 -6.29 20.25 -37.21
N VAL A 103 -5.81 20.27 -35.98
CA VAL A 103 -6.30 21.15 -34.90
C VAL A 103 -5.13 21.92 -34.32
N PHE A 104 -5.32 23.22 -34.11
CA PHE A 104 -4.40 24.04 -33.34
C PHE A 104 -4.75 24.00 -31.85
N ILE A 105 -3.83 23.52 -31.02
CA ILE A 105 -4.06 23.38 -29.58
C ILE A 105 -3.49 24.59 -28.84
N SER A 106 -4.36 25.52 -28.43
CA SER A 106 -3.98 26.64 -27.56
C SER A 106 -3.54 26.17 -26.16
N ASN A 107 -2.61 26.90 -25.54
CA ASN A 107 -2.14 26.64 -24.16
C ASN A 107 -3.31 26.62 -23.16
N LYS A 108 -4.36 27.40 -23.41
CA LYS A 108 -5.57 27.43 -22.59
C LYS A 108 -6.27 26.06 -22.54
N HIS A 109 -6.25 25.29 -23.62
CA HIS A 109 -6.83 23.93 -23.62
C HIS A 109 -6.00 22.96 -22.80
N VAL A 110 -4.67 23.12 -22.81
CA VAL A 110 -3.75 22.20 -22.16
C VAL A 110 -3.77 22.31 -20.63
N ALA A 111 -4.23 23.44 -20.08
CA ALA A 111 -4.34 23.67 -18.63
C ALA A 111 -5.11 22.54 -17.89
N LYS A 112 -6.09 21.90 -18.54
CA LYS A 112 -6.85 20.77 -17.95
C LYS A 112 -5.97 19.55 -17.64
N TRP A 113 -5.03 19.24 -18.53
CA TRP A 113 -4.07 18.14 -18.35
C TRP A 113 -3.06 18.46 -17.25
N VAL A 114 -2.64 19.73 -17.15
CA VAL A 114 -1.76 20.21 -16.09
C VAL A 114 -2.40 20.02 -14.71
N TRP A 115 -3.68 20.42 -14.56
CA TRP A 115 -4.43 20.22 -13.32
C TRP A 115 -4.71 18.73 -13.03
N GLY A 116 -5.08 17.94 -14.04
CA GLY A 116 -5.28 16.49 -13.90
C GLY A 116 -4.01 15.79 -13.39
N LEU A 117 -2.85 16.16 -13.94
CA LEU A 117 -1.54 15.63 -13.54
C LEU A 117 -1.11 16.10 -12.15
N TYR A 118 -1.35 17.37 -11.82
CA TYR A 118 -1.12 17.89 -10.48
C TYR A 118 -1.96 17.15 -9.42
N MET A 119 -3.23 16.87 -9.73
CA MET A 119 -4.12 16.07 -8.88
C MET A 119 -3.59 14.63 -8.70
N ALA A 120 -3.19 13.96 -9.78
CA ALA A 120 -2.58 12.63 -9.74
C ALA A 120 -1.33 12.57 -8.84
N LEU A 121 -0.51 13.63 -8.84
CA LEU A 121 0.67 13.74 -7.98
C LEU A 121 0.37 14.10 -6.52
N CYS A 122 -0.74 14.79 -6.24
CA CYS A 122 -1.08 15.32 -4.92
C CYS A 122 -1.97 14.38 -4.10
N VAL A 123 -2.86 13.60 -4.73
CA VAL A 123 -3.76 12.69 -4.01
C VAL A 123 -3.01 11.68 -3.12
N PRO A 124 -1.91 11.02 -3.56
CA PRO A 124 -1.15 10.13 -2.68
C PRO A 124 -0.56 10.84 -1.45
N GLU A 125 -0.12 12.08 -1.61
CA GLU A 125 0.41 12.92 -0.52
C GLU A 125 -0.71 13.35 0.44
N LEU A 126 -1.90 13.67 -0.08
CA LEU A 126 -3.08 13.98 0.73
C LEU A 126 -3.55 12.77 1.53
N ILE A 127 -3.56 11.57 0.93
CA ILE A 127 -3.85 10.32 1.65
C ILE A 127 -2.79 10.10 2.75
N CYS A 128 -1.52 10.37 2.47
CA CYS A 128 -0.45 10.31 3.46
C CYS A 128 -0.69 11.30 4.61
N PHE A 129 -1.05 12.54 4.30
CA PHE A 129 -1.39 13.58 5.25
C PHE A 129 -2.51 13.11 6.18
N ILE A 130 -3.65 12.68 5.64
CA ILE A 130 -4.81 12.24 6.41
C ILE A 130 -4.43 11.09 7.36
N ARG A 131 -3.70 10.08 6.87
CA ARG A 131 -3.26 8.94 7.70
C ARG A 131 -2.29 9.38 8.80
N CYS A 132 -1.35 10.27 8.50
CA CYS A 132 -0.36 10.75 9.46
C CYS A 132 -0.99 11.69 10.50
N PHE A 133 -1.94 12.53 10.08
CA PHE A 133 -2.69 13.44 10.92
C PHE A 133 -3.57 12.69 11.90
N HIS A 134 -4.41 11.76 11.41
CA HIS A 134 -5.20 10.86 12.25
C HIS A 134 -4.33 10.13 13.28
N ARG A 135 -3.20 9.55 12.85
CA ARG A 135 -2.26 8.88 13.75
C ARG A 135 -1.67 9.81 14.80
N THR A 136 -1.43 11.07 14.46
CA THR A 136 -0.83 12.05 15.38
C THR A 136 -1.84 12.56 16.40
N LEU A 137 -3.13 12.68 16.03
CA LEU A 137 -4.20 13.07 16.95
C LEU A 137 -4.53 11.98 17.97
N PHE A 138 -4.64 10.72 17.52
CA PHE A 138 -5.12 9.63 18.37
C PHE A 138 -4.02 8.79 19.03
N ARG A 139 -2.73 9.09 18.80
CA ARG A 139 -1.61 8.33 19.40
C ARG A 139 -0.48 9.19 19.93
N ASN A 140 0.11 8.72 21.02
CA ASN A 140 1.35 9.25 21.57
C ASN A 140 2.56 8.88 20.70
N VAL A 141 2.81 9.68 19.66
CA VAL A 141 4.01 9.59 18.82
C VAL A 141 5.12 10.48 19.38
N LYS A 142 6.36 9.98 19.47
CA LYS A 142 7.52 10.78 19.90
C LYS A 142 7.78 11.96 18.95
N ARG A 143 8.18 13.12 19.49
CA ARG A 143 8.54 14.29 18.66
C ARG A 143 9.90 14.05 17.97
N PRO A 144 10.05 14.40 16.68
CA PRO A 144 11.35 14.36 16.00
C PRO A 144 12.31 15.39 16.60
N SER A 145 13.62 15.13 16.56
CA SER A 145 14.60 16.19 16.82
C SER A 145 14.63 17.17 15.63
N ALA A 146 15.12 18.39 15.85
CA ALA A 146 15.22 19.39 14.78
C ALA A 146 16.04 18.85 13.59
N LEU A 147 17.20 18.23 13.86
CA LEU A 147 18.03 17.61 12.82
C LEU A 147 17.28 16.53 12.02
N GLN A 148 16.52 15.67 12.70
CA GLN A 148 15.72 14.63 12.04
C GLN A 148 14.61 15.24 11.16
N PHE A 149 13.94 16.28 11.66
CA PHE A 149 12.90 16.98 10.91
C PHE A 149 13.46 17.64 9.65
N PHE A 150 14.51 18.44 9.78
CA PHE A 150 15.13 19.15 8.64
C PHE A 150 15.76 18.21 7.63
N THR A 151 16.34 17.08 8.06
CA THR A 151 16.89 16.09 7.13
C THR A 151 15.78 15.46 6.28
N VAL A 152 14.65 15.09 6.91
CA VAL A 152 13.50 14.54 6.16
C VAL A 152 12.90 15.60 5.25
N LEU A 153 12.73 16.84 5.73
CA LEU A 153 12.21 17.94 4.94
C LEU A 153 13.09 18.21 3.71
N LEU A 154 14.41 18.24 3.88
CA LEU A 154 15.37 18.46 2.78
C LEU A 154 15.28 17.35 1.73
N VAL A 155 15.38 16.08 2.15
CA VAL A 155 15.34 14.94 1.23
C VAL A 155 14.01 14.87 0.48
N GLU A 156 12.89 15.08 1.17
CA GLU A 156 11.57 15.05 0.55
C GLU A 156 11.31 16.26 -0.35
N SER A 157 11.92 17.41 -0.05
CA SER A 157 11.90 18.60 -0.93
C SER A 157 12.69 18.34 -2.21
N LEU A 158 13.90 17.78 -2.09
CA LEU A 158 14.72 17.39 -3.24
C LEU A 158 13.99 16.36 -4.12
N HIS A 159 13.34 15.38 -3.52
CA HIS A 159 12.51 14.43 -4.26
C HIS A 159 11.32 15.13 -4.96
N ALA A 160 10.59 16.01 -4.27
CA ALA A 160 9.47 16.74 -4.88
C ALA A 160 9.93 17.63 -6.05
N PHE A 161 11.08 18.28 -5.90
CA PHE A 161 11.76 19.05 -6.94
C PHE A 161 12.08 18.19 -8.17
N GLY A 162 12.71 17.02 -7.94
CA GLY A 162 13.04 16.08 -9.01
C GLY A 162 11.81 15.58 -9.78
N VAL A 163 10.73 15.24 -9.06
CA VAL A 163 9.45 14.83 -9.68
C VAL A 163 8.85 16.00 -10.47
N GLY A 164 8.81 17.21 -9.91
CA GLY A 164 8.26 18.39 -10.59
C GLY A 164 8.98 18.71 -11.90
N MET A 165 10.32 18.72 -11.89
CA MET A 165 11.13 18.93 -13.09
C MET A 165 10.91 17.85 -14.15
N LEU A 166 10.94 16.57 -13.75
CA LEU A 166 10.74 15.48 -14.70
C LEU A 166 9.35 15.58 -15.34
N VAL A 167 8.31 15.78 -14.52
CA VAL A 167 6.91 15.66 -14.96
C VAL A 167 6.41 16.86 -15.76
N PHE A 168 6.74 18.10 -15.37
CA PHE A 168 6.20 19.29 -16.02
C PHE A 168 7.17 19.95 -17.02
N HIS A 169 8.47 19.63 -16.96
CA HIS A 169 9.46 20.22 -17.85
C HIS A 169 10.02 19.24 -18.88
N VAL A 170 10.35 18.00 -18.48
CA VAL A 170 10.98 17.01 -19.37
C VAL A 170 9.96 16.16 -20.12
N LEU A 171 9.07 15.46 -19.40
CA LEU A 171 8.13 14.50 -20.00
C LEU A 171 7.20 15.10 -21.08
N PRO A 172 6.74 16.36 -21.00
CA PRO A 172 5.91 16.93 -22.05
C PRO A 172 6.62 17.07 -23.40
N ASP A 173 7.94 17.23 -23.40
CA ASP A 173 8.73 17.36 -24.63
C ASP A 173 9.20 15.99 -25.17
N LEU A 174 8.86 14.88 -24.50
CA LEU A 174 9.25 13.54 -24.89
C LEU A 174 8.05 12.70 -25.35
N PRO A 175 8.27 11.75 -26.29
CA PRO A 175 7.28 10.72 -26.60
C PRO A 175 6.91 9.90 -25.35
N ALA A 176 5.64 9.52 -25.23
CA ALA A 176 5.13 8.83 -24.05
C ALA A 176 5.87 7.50 -23.75
N GLU A 177 6.23 6.76 -24.80
CA GLU A 177 7.02 5.53 -24.72
C GLU A 177 8.45 5.76 -24.18
N THR A 178 9.10 6.84 -24.60
CA THR A 178 10.45 7.22 -24.14
C THR A 178 10.40 7.62 -22.67
N GLY A 179 9.36 8.35 -22.27
CA GLY A 179 9.06 8.64 -20.86
C GLY A 179 8.91 7.37 -20.02
N ALA A 180 8.19 6.36 -20.54
CA ALA A 180 8.05 5.07 -19.87
C ALA A 180 9.40 4.33 -19.73
N MET A 181 10.25 4.34 -20.76
CA MET A 181 11.59 3.76 -20.70
C MET A 181 12.48 4.43 -19.63
N ILE A 182 12.45 5.76 -19.54
CA ILE A 182 13.21 6.56 -18.55
C ILE A 182 12.85 6.18 -17.11
N SER A 183 11.64 5.70 -16.85
CA SER A 183 11.24 5.28 -15.50
C SER A 183 12.10 4.12 -14.93
N ASN A 184 12.76 3.33 -15.78
CA ASN A 184 13.71 2.29 -15.34
C ASN A 184 15.09 2.84 -14.93
N ALA A 185 15.40 4.11 -15.25
CA ALA A 185 16.63 4.79 -14.87
C ALA A 185 16.53 5.49 -13.49
N LEU A 186 15.42 5.31 -12.76
CA LEU A 186 15.16 5.98 -11.48
C LEU A 186 15.97 5.42 -10.29
N CYS A 187 16.79 4.37 -10.47
CA CYS A 187 17.41 3.65 -9.35
C CYS A 187 18.89 3.98 -9.10
N MET A 188 19.34 5.17 -9.55
CA MET A 188 20.71 5.65 -9.38
C MET A 188 21.21 5.56 -7.92
N VAL A 189 20.61 6.31 -6.98
CA VAL A 189 21.03 6.29 -5.57
C VAL A 189 20.91 4.89 -4.92
N PRO A 190 19.80 4.13 -5.10
CA PRO A 190 19.72 2.74 -4.67
C PRO A 190 20.85 1.83 -5.17
N SER A 191 21.24 1.95 -6.45
CA SER A 191 22.30 1.14 -7.05
C SER A 191 23.67 1.43 -6.42
N VAL A 192 23.98 2.72 -6.20
CA VAL A 192 25.23 3.16 -5.56
C VAL A 192 25.27 2.75 -4.09
N LEU A 193 24.19 2.96 -3.33
CA LEU A 193 24.13 2.57 -1.92
C LEU A 193 24.22 1.05 -1.72
N SER A 194 23.74 0.26 -2.69
CA SER A 194 23.82 -1.20 -2.63
C SER A 194 25.27 -1.69 -2.58
N ILE A 195 26.18 -1.06 -3.32
CA ILE A 195 27.63 -1.35 -3.31
C ILE A 195 28.19 -1.25 -1.88
N PHE A 196 27.86 -0.16 -1.19
CA PHE A 196 28.43 0.16 0.12
C PHE A 196 27.73 -0.53 1.30
N SER A 197 26.50 -1.01 1.10
CA SER A 197 25.67 -1.55 2.18
C SER A 197 25.72 -3.08 2.32
N ARG A 198 26.54 -3.79 1.53
CA ARG A 198 26.67 -5.26 1.63
C ARG A 198 27.27 -5.69 2.99
N LYS A 199 26.79 -6.82 3.51
CA LYS A 199 27.35 -7.50 4.68
C LYS A 199 28.58 -8.30 4.26
N ALA A 200 29.56 -8.46 5.16
CA ALA A 200 30.72 -9.31 4.91
C ALA A 200 30.29 -10.79 4.85
N ALA A 201 30.47 -11.42 3.70
CA ALA A 201 30.18 -12.83 3.42
C ALA A 201 31.10 -13.33 2.29
N LYS A 202 31.23 -14.66 2.14
CA LYS A 202 32.10 -15.26 1.12
C LYS A 202 31.80 -14.80 -0.32
N MET A 203 30.52 -14.58 -0.63
CA MET A 203 30.07 -14.13 -1.96
C MET A 203 30.01 -12.60 -2.12
N THR A 204 30.45 -11.82 -1.13
CA THR A 204 30.27 -10.36 -1.13
C THR A 204 31.01 -9.69 -2.29
N LEU A 205 32.21 -10.14 -2.65
CA LEU A 205 32.97 -9.59 -3.76
C LEU A 205 32.22 -9.74 -5.10
N ILE A 206 31.69 -10.94 -5.36
CA ILE A 206 30.90 -11.22 -6.58
C ILE A 206 29.65 -10.34 -6.62
N LEU A 207 28.95 -10.21 -5.49
CA LEU A 207 27.76 -9.37 -5.39
C LEU A 207 28.06 -7.87 -5.61
N ILE A 208 29.24 -7.40 -5.19
CA ILE A 208 29.70 -6.03 -5.44
C ILE A 208 29.96 -5.81 -6.94
N ILE A 209 30.54 -6.79 -7.65
CA ILE A 209 30.76 -6.67 -9.12
C ILE A 209 29.43 -6.43 -9.84
N PHE A 210 28.39 -7.20 -9.50
CA PHE A 210 27.06 -6.99 -10.07
C PHE A 210 26.44 -5.65 -9.64
N ASP A 211 26.67 -5.19 -8.42
CA ASP A 211 26.19 -3.86 -7.98
C ASP A 211 26.90 -2.72 -8.74
N VAL A 212 28.20 -2.85 -9.02
CA VAL A 212 28.97 -1.90 -9.83
C VAL A 212 28.47 -1.90 -11.27
N ALA A 213 28.23 -3.07 -11.86
CA ALA A 213 27.62 -3.18 -13.20
C ALA A 213 26.22 -2.55 -13.26
N ALA A 214 25.41 -2.74 -12.21
CA ALA A 214 24.09 -2.12 -12.10
C ALA A 214 24.18 -0.59 -12.01
N ALA A 215 25.10 -0.05 -11.21
CA ALA A 215 25.32 1.39 -11.11
C ALA A 215 25.86 2.00 -12.42
N ALA A 216 26.79 1.31 -13.09
CA ALA A 216 27.31 1.71 -14.39
C ALA A 216 26.20 1.74 -15.45
N SER A 217 25.36 0.71 -15.50
CA SER A 217 24.19 0.65 -16.37
C SER A 217 23.25 1.83 -16.11
N GLN A 218 22.91 2.14 -14.86
CA GLN A 218 22.03 3.28 -14.54
C GLN A 218 22.67 4.62 -14.92
N SER A 219 24.00 4.72 -14.88
CA SER A 219 24.72 5.96 -15.23
C SER A 219 24.74 6.21 -16.74
N SER A 220 24.49 5.18 -17.56
CA SER A 220 24.51 5.29 -19.02
C SER A 220 23.45 6.26 -19.56
N GLY A 221 22.38 6.54 -18.79
CA GLY A 221 21.43 7.60 -19.12
C GLY A 221 22.02 9.01 -19.10
N PHE A 222 23.17 9.21 -18.45
CA PHE A 222 23.80 10.52 -18.34
C PHE A 222 24.77 10.81 -19.48
N TRP A 223 25.43 9.78 -20.02
CA TRP A 223 26.50 9.95 -21.00
C TRP A 223 26.24 9.21 -22.32
N ALA A 224 25.75 7.96 -22.29
CA ALA A 224 25.52 7.19 -23.52
C ALA A 224 24.23 7.62 -24.24
N TRP A 225 23.15 7.80 -23.50
CA TRP A 225 21.84 8.14 -24.06
C TRP A 225 21.82 9.47 -24.83
N PRO A 226 22.40 10.58 -24.33
CA PRO A 226 22.45 11.85 -25.07
C PRO A 226 23.29 11.82 -26.34
N VAL A 227 24.29 10.95 -26.38
CA VAL A 227 25.20 10.79 -27.54
C VAL A 227 24.48 10.01 -28.64
N LEU A 228 23.72 8.98 -28.25
CA LEU A 228 23.03 8.08 -29.18
C LEU A 228 21.65 8.60 -29.62
N VAL A 229 21.01 9.48 -28.83
CA VAL A 229 19.70 10.07 -29.13
C VAL A 229 19.79 11.60 -29.15
N PRO A 230 20.04 12.22 -30.32
CA PRO A 230 20.32 13.66 -30.42
C PRO A 230 19.13 14.55 -30.04
N GLU A 231 17.89 14.07 -30.17
CA GLU A 231 16.67 14.81 -29.81
C GLU A 231 16.64 15.21 -28.32
N ILE A 232 17.28 14.42 -27.47
CA ILE A 232 17.22 14.55 -26.01
C ILE A 232 18.33 15.47 -25.49
N ARG A 233 19.28 15.87 -26.35
CA ARG A 233 20.48 16.66 -25.98
C ARG A 233 20.13 17.95 -25.23
N LYS A 234 18.99 18.58 -25.53
CA LYS A 234 18.53 19.82 -24.89
C LYS A 234 18.16 19.64 -23.41
N HIS A 235 17.71 18.45 -23.01
CA HIS A 235 17.17 18.20 -21.67
C HIS A 235 18.07 17.32 -20.80
N VAL A 236 19.26 16.92 -21.27
CA VAL A 236 20.16 15.94 -20.64
C VAL A 236 20.46 16.27 -19.19
N LEU A 237 20.92 17.49 -18.91
CA LEU A 237 21.30 17.88 -17.56
C LEU A 237 20.09 17.86 -16.62
N VAL A 238 18.94 18.33 -17.10
CA VAL A 238 17.69 18.33 -16.33
C VAL A 238 17.22 16.90 -16.05
N ILE A 239 17.31 16.00 -17.03
CA ILE A 239 17.03 14.57 -16.87
C ILE A 239 17.96 13.98 -15.81
N CYS A 240 19.28 14.17 -15.92
CA CYS A 240 20.25 13.65 -14.98
C CYS A 240 19.97 14.09 -13.54
N VAL A 241 19.76 15.40 -13.36
CA VAL A 241 19.47 15.97 -12.04
C VAL A 241 18.13 15.43 -11.52
N SER A 242 17.08 15.41 -12.35
CA SER A 242 15.76 14.92 -11.93
C SER A 242 15.78 13.45 -11.50
N LEU A 243 16.42 12.55 -12.27
CA LEU A 243 16.55 11.13 -11.94
C LEU A 243 17.31 10.91 -10.63
N CYS A 244 18.43 11.61 -10.44
CA CYS A 244 19.20 11.58 -9.20
C CYS A 244 18.34 12.03 -8.00
N LEU A 245 17.65 13.16 -8.13
CA LEU A 245 16.83 13.73 -7.05
C LEU A 245 15.64 12.85 -6.69
N ILE A 246 14.97 12.23 -7.66
CA ILE A 246 13.88 11.29 -7.40
C ILE A 246 14.43 10.05 -6.68
N SER A 247 15.59 9.54 -7.10
CA SER A 247 16.19 8.35 -6.51
C SER A 247 16.56 8.49 -5.02
N LEU A 248 16.74 9.73 -4.54
CA LEU A 248 17.03 10.01 -3.14
C LEU A 248 15.92 9.51 -2.21
N ALA A 249 14.64 9.53 -2.60
CA ALA A 249 13.54 9.15 -1.68
C ALA A 249 13.69 7.75 -1.06
N TRP A 250 14.38 6.84 -1.74
CA TRP A 250 14.51 5.45 -1.33
C TRP A 250 15.79 5.13 -0.55
N TRP A 251 16.64 6.13 -0.26
CA TRP A 251 17.95 5.91 0.38
C TRP A 251 17.88 5.07 1.66
N GLN A 252 16.82 5.22 2.46
CA GLN A 252 16.65 4.55 3.75
C GLN A 252 16.54 3.03 3.64
N ASN A 253 16.08 2.50 2.51
CA ASN A 253 15.96 1.05 2.32
C ASN A 253 17.29 0.37 1.98
N PHE A 254 18.22 1.14 1.42
CA PHE A 254 19.48 0.64 0.88
C PHE A 254 20.67 0.81 1.83
N VAL A 255 20.41 1.18 3.09
CA VAL A 255 21.43 1.37 4.13
C VAL A 255 21.20 0.39 5.27
N HIS A 256 22.25 -0.39 5.62
CA HIS A 256 22.21 -1.37 6.70
C HIS A 256 23.18 -1.03 7.85
N THR A 257 22.75 -1.34 9.08
CA THR A 257 23.53 -1.17 10.33
C THR A 257 24.73 -2.11 10.43
N ASN A 258 24.71 -3.23 9.70
CA ASN A 258 25.79 -4.23 9.67
C ASN A 258 26.64 -4.13 8.38
N SER A 259 26.65 -2.96 7.75
CA SER A 259 27.49 -2.70 6.56
C SER A 259 28.98 -2.66 6.93
N PHE A 260 29.84 -2.92 5.95
CA PHE A 260 31.29 -2.89 6.14
C PHE A 260 31.79 -1.48 6.55
N LEU A 261 31.25 -0.43 5.92
CA LEU A 261 31.71 0.94 6.11
C LEU A 261 31.09 1.62 7.36
N PRO A 262 31.90 2.17 8.29
CA PRO A 262 31.40 2.87 9.48
C PRO A 262 30.42 4.03 9.20
N PRO A 263 30.61 4.88 8.18
CA PRO A 263 29.65 5.94 7.84
C PRO A 263 28.26 5.40 7.48
N ILE A 264 28.21 4.31 6.70
CA ILE A 264 26.94 3.67 6.27
C ILE A 264 26.24 3.04 7.47
N ARG A 265 26.99 2.47 8.43
CA ARG A 265 26.41 1.97 9.69
C ARG A 265 25.74 3.07 10.50
N ARG A 266 26.39 4.24 10.64
CA ARG A 266 25.81 5.42 11.32
C ARG A 266 24.57 5.93 10.59
N LEU A 267 24.62 6.00 9.26
CA LEU A 267 23.48 6.39 8.43
C LEU A 267 22.29 5.42 8.59
N GLY A 268 22.55 4.12 8.70
CA GLY A 268 21.54 3.09 8.92
C GLY A 268 20.90 3.18 10.30
N ALA A 269 21.70 3.44 11.33
CA ALA A 269 21.18 3.71 12.68
C ALA A 269 20.28 4.95 12.69
N PHE A 270 20.71 6.04 12.03
CA PHE A 270 19.91 7.25 11.87
C PHE A 270 18.59 7.00 11.13
N ALA A 271 18.61 6.23 10.03
CA ALA A 271 17.42 5.85 9.27
C ALA A 271 16.41 5.06 10.12
N ASN A 272 16.88 4.13 10.96
CA ASN A 272 16.02 3.38 11.87
C ASN A 272 15.33 4.30 12.88
N CYS A 273 16.05 5.27 13.47
CA CYS A 273 15.48 6.25 14.39
C CYS A 273 14.41 7.15 13.72
N LEU A 274 14.57 7.50 12.44
CA LEU A 274 13.60 8.30 11.69
C LEU A 274 12.25 7.58 11.53
N SER A 275 12.27 6.25 11.35
CA SER A 275 11.07 5.46 11.06
C SER A 275 10.01 5.51 12.17
N GLU A 276 10.45 5.67 13.42
CA GLU A 276 9.59 5.72 14.61
C GLU A 276 8.86 7.07 14.75
N ARG A 277 9.53 8.17 14.40
CA ARG A 277 9.06 9.55 14.64
C ARG A 277 8.36 10.16 13.42
N ARG A 278 8.33 9.40 12.33
CA ARG A 278 7.93 9.82 10.98
C ARG A 278 6.53 10.42 10.88
N SER A 279 5.53 9.85 11.55
CA SER A 279 4.14 10.28 11.32
C SER A 279 3.91 11.74 11.70
N LYS A 280 4.64 12.29 12.66
CA LYS A 280 4.56 13.72 13.01
C LYS A 280 5.21 14.60 11.93
N THR A 281 6.38 14.22 11.44
CA THR A 281 7.08 14.95 10.37
C THR A 281 6.26 15.02 9.08
N TYR A 282 5.61 13.92 8.70
CA TYR A 282 4.84 13.85 7.45
C TYR A 282 3.50 14.57 7.47
N VAL A 283 2.99 15.01 8.63
CA VAL A 283 1.85 15.94 8.67
C VAL A 283 2.22 17.26 7.97
N VAL A 284 3.44 17.75 8.18
CA VAL A 284 3.91 18.99 7.54
C VAL A 284 4.51 18.72 6.17
N VAL A 285 5.37 17.69 6.07
CA VAL A 285 6.12 17.41 4.83
C VAL A 285 5.20 17.02 3.67
N SER A 286 4.12 16.28 3.90
CA SER A 286 3.19 15.91 2.81
C SER A 286 2.52 17.13 2.16
N LEU A 287 2.03 18.07 2.96
CA LEU A 287 1.46 19.34 2.47
C LEU A 287 2.51 20.18 1.75
N TRP A 288 3.72 20.27 2.32
CA TRP A 288 4.85 20.96 1.71
C TRP A 288 5.19 20.41 0.33
N LYS A 289 5.26 19.08 0.17
CA LYS A 289 5.53 18.44 -1.13
C LYS A 289 4.48 18.75 -2.17
N SER A 290 3.20 18.77 -1.79
CA SER A 290 2.11 19.14 -2.70
C SER A 290 2.27 20.59 -3.16
N GLY A 291 2.50 21.54 -2.22
CA GLY A 291 2.71 22.94 -2.56
C GLY A 291 3.97 23.20 -3.41
N ASN A 292 5.07 22.51 -3.11
CA ASN A 292 6.34 22.65 -3.83
C ASN A 292 6.20 22.31 -5.34
N LYS A 293 5.37 21.33 -5.69
CA LYS A 293 5.14 20.92 -7.08
C LYS A 293 4.48 22.02 -7.94
N ILE A 294 3.72 22.95 -7.33
CA ILE A 294 3.10 24.07 -8.05
C ILE A 294 4.15 24.98 -8.70
N LEU A 295 5.34 25.10 -8.10
CA LEU A 295 6.41 25.96 -8.61
C LEU A 295 6.92 25.53 -10.00
N TYR A 296 6.71 24.27 -10.40
CA TYR A 296 7.21 23.71 -11.65
C TYR A 296 6.17 23.69 -12.78
N LEU A 297 4.99 24.26 -12.55
CA LEU A 297 3.98 24.37 -13.60
C LEU A 297 4.53 25.26 -14.72
N ARG A 298 4.62 24.71 -15.93
CA ARG A 298 5.25 25.32 -17.11
C ARG A 298 4.48 26.53 -17.68
N MET A 299 3.23 26.72 -17.28
CA MET A 299 2.33 27.74 -17.85
C MET A 299 2.30 29.01 -17.01
N LYS A 300 1.92 30.12 -17.67
CA LYS A 300 1.66 31.40 -16.98
C LYS A 300 0.50 31.25 -16.01
N PHE A 301 0.58 31.95 -14.88
CA PHE A 301 -0.44 31.90 -13.84
C PHE A 301 -1.85 32.23 -14.39
N ASP A 302 -1.95 33.23 -15.27
CA ASP A 302 -3.22 33.65 -15.88
C ASP A 302 -3.83 32.59 -16.81
N GLU A 303 -3.01 31.76 -17.45
CA GLU A 303 -3.47 30.68 -18.32
C GLU A 303 -3.94 29.46 -17.52
N ILE A 304 -3.38 29.25 -16.32
CA ILE A 304 -3.72 28.14 -15.41
C ILE A 304 -4.98 28.46 -14.60
N MET A 305 -5.13 29.69 -14.12
CA MET A 305 -6.23 30.15 -13.26
C MET A 305 -7.47 30.54 -14.06
N GLN A 306 -7.96 29.61 -14.88
CA GLN A 306 -9.25 29.74 -15.55
C GLN A 306 -10.38 29.44 -14.57
N ARG A 307 -11.54 30.11 -14.74
CA ARG A 307 -12.73 29.89 -13.91
C ARG A 307 -13.23 28.44 -13.98
N ASP A 308 -13.13 27.83 -15.16
CA ASP A 308 -13.35 26.41 -15.36
C ASP A 308 -12.27 25.83 -16.29
N PRO A 309 -11.23 25.15 -15.76
CA PRO A 309 -10.20 24.54 -16.58
C PRO A 309 -10.68 23.26 -17.28
N PHE A 310 -11.70 22.56 -16.76
CA PHE A 310 -12.17 21.25 -17.24
C PHE A 310 -13.42 21.30 -18.11
N GLY A 311 -14.12 22.44 -18.14
CA GLY A 311 -15.31 22.66 -18.96
C GLY A 311 -15.04 22.68 -20.46
N GLU A 312 -16.12 22.92 -21.20
CA GLU A 312 -16.12 22.98 -22.66
C GLU A 312 -15.29 24.17 -23.15
N LYS A 313 -14.48 23.93 -24.18
CA LYS A 313 -13.66 24.94 -24.83
C LYS A 313 -13.82 24.79 -26.33
N LEU A 314 -13.78 25.90 -27.03
CA LEU A 314 -13.90 25.92 -28.48
C LEU A 314 -12.58 25.50 -29.13
N ILE A 315 -12.60 24.48 -29.99
CA ILE A 315 -11.48 24.09 -30.84
C ILE A 315 -11.86 24.27 -32.30
N THR A 316 -10.88 24.70 -33.11
CA THR A 316 -11.04 24.85 -34.55
C THR A 316 -10.34 23.70 -35.26
N ILE A 317 -11.11 22.94 -36.03
CA ILE A 317 -10.64 21.84 -36.87
C ILE A 317 -10.47 22.36 -38.29
N THR A 318 -9.23 22.40 -38.77
CA THR A 318 -8.88 22.82 -40.12
C THR A 318 -8.62 21.60 -41.00
N ALA A 319 -9.41 21.45 -42.06
CA ALA A 319 -9.21 20.46 -43.10
C ALA A 319 -8.59 21.13 -44.33
N LYS A 320 -7.41 20.67 -44.77
CA LYS A 320 -6.62 21.30 -45.85
C LYS A 320 -6.60 20.45 -47.12
N ASN A 321 -6.31 21.08 -48.25
CA ASN A 321 -6.18 20.46 -49.58
C ASN A 321 -7.50 19.81 -50.06
N LEU A 322 -8.61 20.55 -49.99
CA LEU A 322 -9.88 20.10 -50.54
C LEU A 322 -10.07 20.63 -51.96
N ASN A 323 -10.60 19.77 -52.85
CA ASN A 323 -11.08 20.19 -54.17
C ASN A 323 -12.46 20.86 -54.06
N SER A 324 -12.84 21.67 -55.06
CA SER A 324 -14.14 22.36 -55.07
C SER A 324 -15.35 21.42 -54.91
N THR A 325 -15.27 20.19 -55.44
CA THR A 325 -16.31 19.16 -55.24
C THR A 325 -16.40 18.66 -53.80
N GLN A 326 -15.27 18.52 -53.11
CA GLN A 326 -15.22 18.12 -51.70
C GLN A 326 -15.75 19.24 -50.79
N ILE A 327 -15.45 20.50 -51.11
CA ILE A 327 -15.99 21.67 -50.39
C ILE A 327 -17.51 21.74 -50.56
N ASN A 328 -18.03 21.53 -51.77
CA ASN A 328 -19.48 21.50 -52.00
C ASN A 328 -20.18 20.37 -51.22
N HIS A 329 -19.55 19.19 -51.13
CA HIS A 329 -20.07 18.09 -50.33
C HIS A 329 -20.07 18.42 -48.83
N PHE A 330 -19.02 19.07 -48.34
CA PHE A 330 -18.96 19.58 -46.97
C PHE A 330 -20.09 20.59 -46.71
N LEU A 331 -20.27 21.57 -47.60
CA LEU A 331 -21.31 22.60 -47.47
C LEU A 331 -22.72 21.99 -47.46
N GLN A 332 -22.98 21.02 -48.34
CA GLN A 332 -24.26 20.32 -48.38
C GLN A 332 -24.53 19.61 -47.05
N ARG A 333 -23.53 18.90 -46.52
CA ARG A 333 -23.65 18.20 -45.23
C ARG A 333 -23.87 19.17 -44.06
N MET A 334 -23.20 20.32 -44.03
CA MET A 334 -23.44 21.35 -43.00
C MET A 334 -24.83 21.97 -43.12
N HIS A 335 -25.31 22.21 -44.35
CA HIS A 335 -26.65 22.72 -44.58
C HIS A 335 -27.74 21.73 -44.10
N GLU A 336 -27.53 20.43 -44.33
CA GLU A 336 -28.42 19.37 -43.80
C GLU A 336 -28.50 19.38 -42.27
N PHE A 337 -27.41 19.70 -41.56
CA PHE A 337 -27.41 19.85 -40.10
C PHE A 337 -28.09 21.13 -39.59
N GLU A 338 -28.08 22.20 -40.39
CA GLU A 338 -28.75 23.46 -40.06
C GLU A 338 -30.27 23.42 -40.31
N THR A 339 -30.72 22.58 -41.26
CA THR A 339 -32.15 22.42 -41.54
C THR A 339 -32.84 21.55 -40.48
N PRO A 340 -33.90 22.04 -39.78
CA PRO A 340 -34.66 21.23 -38.85
C PRO A 340 -35.33 20.06 -39.59
N PRO A 341 -35.44 18.86 -38.99
CA PRO A 341 -36.05 17.72 -39.65
C PRO A 341 -37.52 18.01 -39.97
N ASP A 342 -37.91 17.80 -41.22
CA ASP A 342 -39.30 17.86 -41.68
C ASP A 342 -40.12 16.79 -40.91
N PRO A 343 -41.22 17.13 -40.21
CA PRO A 343 -42.00 16.20 -39.39
C PRO A 343 -42.58 14.98 -40.14
N ARG A 344 -42.42 14.91 -41.48
CA ARG A 344 -43.02 13.88 -42.34
C ARG A 344 -42.07 12.80 -42.84
N GLN A 345 -40.77 12.84 -42.51
CA GLN A 345 -39.81 11.83 -42.93
C GLN A 345 -38.98 11.25 -41.76
N SER A 346 -39.67 10.67 -40.77
CA SER A 346 -39.03 9.88 -39.72
C SER A 346 -39.58 8.45 -39.71
N LYS A 347 -39.27 7.69 -40.77
CA LYS A 347 -39.16 6.22 -40.70
C LYS A 347 -38.01 5.81 -41.63
N ASN A 348 -36.97 5.22 -41.02
CA ASN A 348 -35.79 4.58 -41.62
C ASN A 348 -34.53 5.44 -41.83
N LYS A 349 -33.84 5.73 -40.72
CA LYS A 349 -32.38 5.56 -40.64
C LYS A 349 -31.97 5.42 -39.16
N VAL A 350 -31.73 4.19 -38.75
CA VAL A 350 -31.10 3.87 -37.46
C VAL A 350 -29.60 3.84 -37.70
N PHE A 351 -28.86 4.77 -37.09
CA PHE A 351 -27.48 4.54 -36.69
C PHE A 351 -27.22 5.32 -35.41
N GLY A 352 -26.77 4.59 -34.39
CA GLY A 352 -26.79 5.05 -33.00
C GLY A 352 -25.77 6.14 -32.68
N SER A 353 -26.25 7.16 -31.99
CA SER A 353 -25.49 7.97 -31.04
C SER A 353 -26.44 8.29 -29.89
N GLU A 354 -26.03 7.90 -28.67
CA GLU A 354 -26.81 8.03 -27.44
C GLU A 354 -27.21 9.49 -27.16
N GLU A 355 -28.46 9.65 -26.70
CA GLU A 355 -29.12 10.89 -26.33
C GLU A 355 -28.41 11.60 -25.17
N LEU A 356 -28.19 12.90 -25.32
CA LEU A 356 -27.99 13.82 -24.21
C LEU A 356 -29.12 14.86 -24.29
N GLU A 357 -29.98 14.85 -23.27
CA GLU A 357 -31.14 15.74 -23.11
C GLU A 357 -30.74 17.22 -23.24
N GLU A 358 -31.30 17.90 -24.24
CA GLU A 358 -31.29 19.36 -24.31
C GLU A 358 -32.45 19.90 -23.45
N LYS A 359 -32.13 20.67 -22.40
CA LYS A 359 -33.14 21.41 -21.63
C LYS A 359 -33.84 22.44 -22.54
N PRO A 360 -35.17 22.63 -22.43
CA PRO A 360 -35.91 23.44 -23.39
C PRO A 360 -35.59 24.93 -23.26
N ARG A 361 -35.32 25.57 -24.41
CA ARG A 361 -35.34 27.03 -24.56
C ARG A 361 -36.76 27.53 -24.36
N ILE A 362 -36.94 28.44 -23.40
CA ILE A 362 -38.19 29.17 -23.20
C ILE A 362 -38.38 30.14 -24.39
N PRO A 363 -39.50 30.10 -25.12
CA PRO A 363 -39.81 31.11 -26.13
C PRO A 363 -40.35 32.36 -25.44
N THR A 364 -39.65 33.49 -25.53
CA THR A 364 -40.22 34.81 -25.19
C THR A 364 -41.07 35.31 -26.35
N THR A 365 -42.31 34.84 -26.46
CA THR A 365 -43.37 35.55 -27.19
C THR A 365 -44.00 36.58 -26.25
N LYS A 366 -43.81 37.86 -26.56
CA LYS A 366 -44.55 38.97 -25.94
C LYS A 366 -46.05 38.76 -26.19
N LYS A 367 -46.86 38.68 -25.12
CA LYS A 367 -48.31 38.86 -25.21
C LYS A 367 -48.63 40.36 -25.32
N PRO A 368 -49.66 40.78 -26.09
CA PRO A 368 -50.17 42.14 -26.04
C PRO A 368 -50.82 42.41 -24.69
N TRP A 369 -50.63 43.63 -24.19
CA TRP A 369 -51.19 44.14 -22.94
C TRP A 369 -52.71 44.34 -23.06
N ASN A 370 -53.47 43.90 -22.05
CA ASN A 370 -54.87 44.23 -21.86
C ASN A 370 -54.96 45.18 -20.65
N PRO A 371 -55.55 46.39 -20.78
CA PRO A 371 -55.94 47.20 -19.64
C PRO A 371 -57.18 46.58 -18.98
N ASP A 372 -57.40 46.90 -17.71
CA ASP A 372 -58.47 46.40 -16.85
C ASP A 372 -58.09 45.12 -16.11
N ASP A 373 -57.37 45.32 -14.99
CA ASP A 373 -57.61 44.65 -13.71
C ASP A 373 -56.70 45.31 -12.66
N ASP A 374 -57.23 46.33 -12.00
CA ASP A 374 -56.68 46.95 -10.80
C ASP A 374 -57.06 46.09 -9.57
N GLU A 375 -56.10 45.75 -8.70
CA GLU A 375 -56.32 45.59 -7.24
C GLU A 375 -54.98 45.53 -6.46
N ALA A 376 -54.48 46.74 -6.14
CA ALA A 376 -54.09 47.28 -4.84
C ALA A 376 -53.13 46.55 -3.82
N ILE A 377 -52.31 47.41 -3.17
CA ILE A 377 -51.69 47.38 -1.80
C ILE A 377 -50.33 46.64 -1.65
N ASP A 378 -49.24 47.13 -1.05
CA ASP A 378 -48.78 48.42 -0.46
C ASP A 378 -47.29 48.30 -0.01
N ALA A 379 -46.67 49.47 0.23
CA ALA A 379 -45.49 49.81 1.03
C ALA A 379 -44.08 49.63 0.41
N GLY A 380 -43.22 50.64 0.32
CA GLY A 380 -43.29 52.05 0.70
C GLY A 380 -41.94 52.75 0.40
N GLU A 381 -42.02 53.98 -0.13
CA GLU A 381 -41.32 55.23 0.27
C GLU A 381 -39.80 55.18 0.67
N TYR A 382 -38.85 55.94 0.10
CA TYR A 382 -38.77 57.41 0.04
C TYR A 382 -37.73 57.95 -0.99
N GLU A 383 -38.20 58.94 -1.76
CA GLU A 383 -37.60 60.21 -2.24
C GLU A 383 -36.25 60.34 -2.98
N LYS A 384 -36.36 60.90 -4.21
CA LYS A 384 -35.42 61.83 -4.86
C LYS A 384 -35.96 63.26 -4.76
N PRO A 385 -35.13 64.31 -4.77
CA PRO A 385 -35.53 65.63 -5.26
C PRO A 385 -35.05 65.89 -6.69
N GLU A 386 -35.79 66.74 -7.38
CA GLU A 386 -35.78 67.00 -8.83
C GLU A 386 -35.34 68.46 -9.13
N LYS A 387 -35.06 68.76 -10.42
CA LYS A 387 -35.00 70.09 -11.12
C LYS A 387 -33.62 70.79 -11.16
N ALA A 388 -33.16 71.49 -12.23
CA ALA A 388 -33.67 71.84 -13.57
C ALA A 388 -32.57 72.44 -14.52
N LYS A 389 -32.81 72.33 -15.84
CA LYS A 389 -32.44 73.13 -17.06
C LYS A 389 -31.30 74.19 -17.05
N LYS A 390 -30.40 74.16 -18.08
CA LYS A 390 -30.26 75.13 -19.23
C LYS A 390 -28.90 75.04 -20.01
N VAL A 391 -28.98 74.80 -21.33
CA VAL A 391 -28.32 75.37 -22.55
C VAL A 391 -26.86 75.94 -22.54
N ASP A 392 -25.97 75.29 -23.36
CA ASP A 392 -24.83 75.69 -24.26
C ASP A 392 -23.84 76.87 -23.97
N PRO A 393 -22.60 76.97 -24.58
CA PRO A 393 -21.87 76.08 -25.53
C PRO A 393 -20.33 75.84 -25.27
N ASN A 394 -19.77 74.86 -25.98
CA ASN A 394 -18.35 74.63 -26.37
C ASN A 394 -17.31 74.03 -25.39
N PRO A 395 -16.33 73.25 -25.92
CA PRO A 395 -15.78 72.09 -25.21
C PRO A 395 -14.36 72.31 -24.68
N VAL A 396 -14.10 71.89 -23.44
CA VAL A 396 -12.74 71.67 -22.93
C VAL A 396 -12.67 70.32 -22.22
N LYS A 397 -11.71 69.52 -22.70
CA LYS A 397 -11.38 68.13 -22.43
C LYS A 397 -11.36 67.73 -20.95
N ARG A 398 -12.03 66.62 -20.59
CA ARG A 398 -11.52 65.66 -19.60
C ARG A 398 -12.13 64.26 -19.77
N ASN A 399 -11.24 63.28 -19.94
CA ASN A 399 -11.48 61.89 -20.32
C ASN A 399 -12.60 61.19 -19.52
N ARG A 400 -13.63 60.75 -20.24
CA ARG A 400 -14.55 59.69 -19.79
C ARG A 400 -13.82 58.35 -19.97
N ARG A 401 -13.77 57.55 -18.91
CA ARG A 401 -13.43 56.12 -19.00
C ARG A 401 -14.52 55.46 -19.86
N GLU A 402 -14.15 54.94 -21.01
CA GLU A 402 -14.97 54.05 -21.81
C GLU A 402 -15.31 52.82 -20.96
N VAL A 403 -16.60 52.57 -20.75
CA VAL A 403 -17.10 51.24 -20.47
C VAL A 403 -17.10 50.57 -21.83
N VAL A 404 -16.11 49.69 -22.05
CA VAL A 404 -16.12 48.77 -23.18
C VAL A 404 -17.22 47.76 -22.86
N GLU A 405 -18.36 47.90 -23.53
CA GLU A 405 -19.27 46.77 -23.73
C GLU A 405 -18.50 45.78 -24.61
N GLU A 406 -18.11 44.63 -24.06
CA GLU A 406 -17.59 43.52 -24.84
C GLU A 406 -18.71 43.06 -25.79
N GLU A 407 -18.57 43.36 -27.08
CA GLU A 407 -19.40 42.76 -28.12
C GLU A 407 -19.28 41.23 -28.01
N GLU A 408 -20.39 40.52 -27.77
CA GLU A 408 -20.43 39.06 -27.95
C GLU A 408 -20.20 38.77 -29.44
N GLU A 409 -18.95 38.49 -29.83
CA GLU A 409 -18.61 38.00 -31.16
C GLU A 409 -19.45 36.75 -31.45
N VAL A 410 -20.32 36.81 -32.47
CA VAL A 410 -21.06 35.65 -32.97
C VAL A 410 -20.05 34.72 -33.65
N ILE A 411 -19.56 33.72 -32.91
CA ILE A 411 -18.61 32.73 -33.42
C ILE A 411 -19.32 31.86 -34.46
N SER A 412 -18.88 31.94 -35.72
CA SER A 412 -19.40 31.12 -36.82
C SER A 412 -19.10 29.63 -36.58
N ALA A 413 -20.08 28.74 -36.80
CA ALA A 413 -19.91 27.29 -36.63
C ALA A 413 -18.85 26.68 -37.57
N TYR A 414 -18.72 27.22 -38.77
CA TYR A 414 -17.68 26.87 -39.73
C TYR A 414 -17.30 28.07 -40.59
N GLN A 415 -16.09 28.04 -41.15
CA GLN A 415 -15.59 29.02 -42.12
C GLN A 415 -15.05 28.27 -43.33
N VAL A 416 -15.33 28.78 -44.54
CA VAL A 416 -14.94 28.15 -45.80
C VAL A 416 -14.00 29.07 -46.56
N TYR A 417 -12.89 28.50 -47.04
CA TYR A 417 -11.90 29.14 -47.87
C TYR A 417 -11.74 28.37 -49.19
N ASP A 418 -10.96 28.91 -50.12
CA ASP A 418 -10.81 28.35 -51.47
C ASP A 418 -10.18 26.94 -51.48
N ASP A 419 -9.26 26.66 -50.56
CA ASP A 419 -8.46 25.43 -50.51
C ASP A 419 -8.55 24.67 -49.16
N TYR A 420 -9.22 25.24 -48.15
CA TYR A 420 -9.42 24.62 -46.84
C TYR A 420 -10.73 25.04 -46.17
N VAL A 421 -11.14 24.27 -45.16
CA VAL A 421 -12.35 24.51 -44.37
C VAL A 421 -12.02 24.45 -42.89
N GLU A 422 -12.64 25.31 -42.09
CA GLU A 422 -12.53 25.34 -40.64
C GLU A 422 -13.88 25.03 -39.98
N LEU A 423 -13.88 24.11 -39.03
CA LEU A 423 -15.05 23.72 -38.24
C LEU A 423 -14.79 24.01 -36.77
N ASN A 424 -15.61 24.87 -36.17
CA ASN A 424 -15.55 25.21 -34.77
C ASN A 424 -16.43 24.24 -33.96
N GLN A 425 -15.82 23.51 -33.03
CA GLN A 425 -16.52 22.53 -32.21
C GLN A 425 -16.18 22.74 -30.72
N PHE A 426 -17.16 22.56 -29.84
CA PHE A 426 -16.91 22.46 -28.41
C PHE A 426 -16.30 21.11 -28.03
N THR A 427 -15.35 21.14 -27.10
CA THR A 427 -14.73 19.96 -26.49
C THR A 427 -15.66 19.30 -25.49
N SER A 428 -15.53 17.99 -25.28
CA SER A 428 -16.25 17.27 -24.23
C SER A 428 -15.85 17.75 -22.83
N PRO A 429 -16.83 18.02 -21.95
CA PRO A 429 -16.53 18.49 -20.61
C PRO A 429 -15.96 17.37 -19.73
N TYR A 430 -15.00 17.70 -18.87
CA TYR A 430 -14.42 16.84 -17.83
C TYR A 430 -13.60 15.62 -18.28
N ASP A 431 -13.28 15.47 -19.57
CA ASP A 431 -12.47 14.35 -20.10
C ASP A 431 -11.14 14.12 -19.36
N ALA A 432 -10.37 15.20 -19.17
CA ALA A 432 -9.08 15.13 -18.48
C ALA A 432 -9.23 14.77 -16.99
N LEU A 433 -10.34 15.15 -16.37
CA LEU A 433 -10.64 14.81 -14.97
C LEU A 433 -10.93 13.31 -14.84
N TRP A 434 -11.71 12.73 -15.76
CA TRP A 434 -11.98 11.29 -15.78
C TRP A 434 -10.70 10.46 -15.93
N ILE A 435 -9.80 10.84 -16.84
CA ILE A 435 -8.52 10.14 -17.01
C ILE A 435 -7.65 10.27 -15.74
N ALA A 436 -7.61 11.44 -15.10
CA ALA A 436 -6.91 11.62 -13.83
C ALA A 436 -7.50 10.74 -12.72
N LEU A 437 -8.84 10.62 -12.65
CA LEU A 437 -9.51 9.74 -11.68
C LEU A 437 -9.21 8.25 -11.94
N ILE A 438 -9.21 7.81 -13.20
CA ILE A 438 -8.81 6.46 -13.59
C ILE A 438 -7.37 6.18 -13.18
N GLN A 439 -6.47 7.15 -13.40
CA GLN A 439 -5.07 7.05 -13.00
C GLN A 439 -4.97 6.88 -11.47
N ILE A 440 -5.59 7.77 -10.70
CA ILE A 440 -5.58 7.75 -9.23
C ILE A 440 -6.16 6.44 -8.70
N GLY A 441 -7.31 6.01 -9.23
CA GLY A 441 -7.96 4.75 -8.84
C GLY A 441 -7.07 3.53 -9.11
N SER A 442 -6.43 3.50 -10.29
CA SER A 442 -5.50 2.43 -10.67
C SER A 442 -4.28 2.37 -9.75
N VAL A 443 -3.72 3.51 -9.37
CA VAL A 443 -2.60 3.57 -8.40
C VAL A 443 -3.03 3.04 -7.03
N ILE A 444 -4.22 3.42 -6.54
CA ILE A 444 -4.76 2.93 -5.25
C ILE A 444 -4.94 1.41 -5.30
N ILE A 445 -5.55 0.88 -6.37
CA ILE A 445 -5.75 -0.56 -6.57
C ILE A 445 -4.41 -1.28 -6.56
N CYS A 446 -3.42 -0.80 -7.32
CA CYS A 446 -2.08 -1.38 -7.40
C CYS A 446 -1.39 -1.43 -6.02
N TYR A 447 -1.48 -0.35 -5.23
CA TYR A 447 -0.91 -0.31 -3.88
C TYR A 447 -1.58 -1.34 -2.95
N HIS A 448 -2.91 -1.40 -2.96
CA HIS A 448 -3.66 -2.30 -2.09
C HIS A 448 -3.51 -3.77 -2.48
N SER A 449 -3.53 -4.10 -3.78
CA SER A 449 -3.32 -5.45 -4.29
C SER A 449 -1.90 -5.94 -3.97
N SER A 450 -0.89 -5.10 -4.21
CA SER A 450 0.52 -5.39 -3.88
C SER A 450 0.71 -5.66 -2.40
N LYS A 451 0.13 -4.81 -1.55
CA LYS A 451 0.18 -4.97 -0.09
C LYS A 451 -0.51 -6.26 0.34
N PHE A 452 -1.67 -6.57 -0.23
CA PHE A 452 -2.39 -7.81 0.06
C PHE A 452 -1.57 -9.04 -0.35
N ALA A 453 -1.04 -9.07 -1.57
CA ALA A 453 -0.19 -10.14 -2.09
C ALA A 453 1.02 -10.42 -1.19
N CYS A 454 1.65 -9.35 -0.66
CA CYS A 454 2.73 -9.50 0.30
C CYS A 454 2.23 -10.12 1.63
N LYS A 455 1.10 -9.68 2.19
CA LYS A 455 0.57 -10.24 3.46
C LYS A 455 0.21 -11.72 3.40
N VAL A 456 -0.30 -12.18 2.25
CA VAL A 456 -0.75 -13.56 2.06
C VAL A 456 0.37 -14.51 1.63
N MET A 457 1.64 -14.10 1.74
CA MET A 457 2.80 -14.89 1.31
C MET A 457 2.88 -15.19 -0.19
N MET A 458 2.13 -14.46 -1.03
CA MET A 458 2.12 -14.63 -2.49
C MET A 458 3.04 -13.62 -3.20
N GLN A 459 4.05 -13.10 -2.51
CA GLN A 459 4.88 -11.97 -2.96
C GLN A 459 5.55 -12.19 -4.32
N ARG A 460 6.04 -13.40 -4.63
CA ARG A 460 6.79 -13.64 -5.89
C ARG A 460 5.91 -13.44 -7.13
N MET A 461 4.80 -14.16 -7.18
CA MET A 461 3.90 -14.13 -8.34
C MET A 461 2.90 -12.98 -8.26
N GLY A 462 2.42 -12.60 -7.08
CA GLY A 462 1.40 -11.56 -6.92
C GLY A 462 1.94 -10.14 -6.75
N PHE A 463 3.26 -9.94 -6.62
CA PHE A 463 3.86 -8.62 -6.44
C PHE A 463 5.17 -8.44 -7.24
N ALA A 464 6.19 -9.28 -7.03
CA ALA A 464 7.51 -9.10 -7.63
C ALA A 464 7.47 -9.21 -9.16
N LEU A 465 6.81 -10.24 -9.70
CA LEU A 465 6.68 -10.45 -11.14
C LEU A 465 5.82 -9.34 -11.82
N PRO A 466 4.60 -9.00 -11.34
CA PRO A 466 3.82 -7.88 -11.89
C PRO A 466 4.58 -6.55 -11.93
N ILE A 467 5.28 -6.20 -10.85
CA ILE A 467 6.01 -4.94 -10.75
C ILE A 467 7.24 -4.91 -11.67
N ALA A 468 7.90 -6.06 -11.88
CA ALA A 468 8.97 -6.20 -12.86
C ALA A 468 8.48 -6.07 -14.32
N LEU A 469 7.28 -6.60 -14.61
CA LEU A 469 6.68 -6.57 -15.95
C LEU A 469 5.93 -5.27 -16.27
N ALA A 470 5.63 -4.42 -15.27
CA ALA A 470 4.84 -3.21 -15.45
C ALA A 470 5.43 -2.25 -16.51
N VAL A 471 6.74 -1.98 -16.49
CA VAL A 471 7.36 -1.08 -17.49
C VAL A 471 7.43 -1.70 -18.88
N PRO A 472 7.92 -2.94 -19.07
CA PRO A 472 7.86 -3.60 -20.37
C PRO A 472 6.45 -3.66 -20.96
N ALA A 473 5.43 -3.99 -20.14
CA ALA A 473 4.04 -4.03 -20.58
C ALA A 473 3.50 -2.64 -20.95
N THR A 474 3.90 -1.58 -20.24
CA THR A 474 3.54 -0.19 -20.59
C THR A 474 4.19 0.24 -21.89
N VAL A 475 5.49 -0.05 -22.10
CA VAL A 475 6.20 0.27 -23.35
C VAL A 475 5.58 -0.48 -24.52
N ALA A 476 5.26 -1.77 -24.35
CA ALA A 476 4.56 -2.58 -25.33
C ALA A 476 3.22 -1.95 -25.73
N PHE A 477 2.41 -1.58 -24.73
CA PHE A 477 1.11 -0.94 -24.95
C PHE A 477 1.25 0.39 -25.70
N LEU A 478 2.10 1.31 -25.22
CA LEU A 478 2.26 2.63 -25.83
C LEU A 478 2.82 2.56 -27.26
N SER A 479 3.84 1.74 -27.50
CA SER A 479 4.45 1.57 -28.82
C SER A 479 3.44 0.97 -29.82
N THR A 480 2.71 -0.08 -29.44
CA THR A 480 1.69 -0.69 -30.32
C THR A 480 0.53 0.26 -30.62
N THR A 481 0.06 1.03 -29.63
CA THR A 481 -0.98 2.04 -29.87
C THR A 481 -0.47 3.18 -30.77
N CYS A 482 0.80 3.60 -30.63
CA CYS A 482 1.40 4.61 -31.51
C CYS A 482 1.57 4.12 -32.95
N GLU A 483 1.96 2.87 -33.16
CA GLU A 483 2.04 2.27 -34.50
C GLU A 483 0.66 2.19 -35.16
N GLN A 484 -0.36 1.72 -34.43
CA GLN A 484 -1.73 1.60 -34.94
C GLN A 484 -2.35 2.97 -35.21
N ARG A 485 -2.04 3.99 -34.38
CA ARG A 485 -2.52 5.37 -34.59
C ARG A 485 -1.87 6.06 -35.79
N MET A 486 -0.64 5.70 -36.16
CA MET A 486 -0.02 6.19 -37.38
C MET A 486 -0.63 5.56 -38.64
N LYS A 487 -1.09 4.30 -38.57
CA LYS A 487 -1.80 3.63 -39.67
C LYS A 487 -3.24 4.12 -39.81
N ASP A 488 -3.95 4.29 -38.70
CA ASP A 488 -5.32 4.79 -38.62
C ASP A 488 -5.43 5.90 -37.54
N PRO A 489 -5.59 7.18 -37.93
CA PRO A 489 -5.76 8.29 -36.98
C PRO A 489 -6.93 8.14 -36.00
N CYS A 490 -7.91 7.29 -36.33
CA CYS A 490 -9.11 7.04 -35.54
C CYS A 490 -8.95 5.89 -34.54
N HIS A 491 -7.80 5.22 -34.53
CA HIS A 491 -7.52 4.13 -33.60
C HIS A 491 -7.63 4.57 -32.13
N MET A 492 -8.31 3.76 -31.30
CA MET A 492 -8.56 4.00 -29.87
C MET A 492 -9.38 5.25 -29.49
N THR A 493 -9.96 5.97 -30.45
CA THR A 493 -10.83 7.14 -30.17
C THR A 493 -12.13 6.83 -29.43
N GLY A 494 -12.54 5.55 -29.37
CA GLY A 494 -13.70 5.10 -28.59
C GLY A 494 -13.38 4.67 -27.15
N ILE A 495 -12.11 4.40 -26.82
CA ILE A 495 -11.66 4.00 -25.48
C ILE A 495 -10.93 5.15 -24.78
N LEU A 496 -10.10 5.87 -25.53
CA LEU A 496 -9.43 7.08 -25.07
C LEU A 496 -10.24 8.30 -25.52
N THR A 497 -10.28 9.34 -24.70
CA THR A 497 -10.96 10.59 -25.03
C THR A 497 -10.41 11.13 -26.35
N LYS A 498 -11.28 11.60 -27.25
CA LYS A 498 -10.89 12.15 -28.57
C LYS A 498 -9.88 13.31 -28.48
N GLU A 499 -9.76 13.89 -27.30
CA GLU A 499 -8.95 15.07 -26.97
C GLU A 499 -7.63 14.76 -26.26
N LEU A 500 -7.32 13.47 -26.09
CA LEU A 500 -6.03 13.03 -25.58
C LEU A 500 -5.03 12.98 -26.75
N PHE A 501 -4.31 14.08 -26.91
CA PHE A 501 -3.22 14.19 -27.88
C PHE A 501 -1.93 13.73 -27.20
N TRP A 502 -1.14 12.86 -27.83
CA TRP A 502 0.18 12.47 -27.32
C TRP A 502 1.19 12.32 -28.45
N GLN A 503 2.46 12.48 -28.10
CA GLN A 503 3.58 12.47 -29.04
C GLN A 503 3.98 11.02 -29.27
N CYS A 504 3.89 10.61 -30.52
CA CYS A 504 4.52 9.39 -31.02
C CYS A 504 5.82 9.79 -31.72
N PRO A 505 6.84 8.93 -31.73
CA PRO A 505 8.05 9.16 -32.52
C PRO A 505 7.71 9.30 -34.02
N ALA A 506 8.55 10.01 -34.76
CA ALA A 506 8.36 10.26 -36.19
C ALA A 506 8.31 8.97 -37.03
N GLU A 507 9.08 7.96 -36.63
CA GLU A 507 9.00 6.59 -37.15
C GLU A 507 8.48 5.69 -36.02
N SER A 508 7.17 5.68 -35.78
CA SER A 508 6.60 4.81 -34.75
C SER A 508 6.66 3.36 -35.22
N ILE A 509 7.60 2.62 -34.64
CA ILE A 509 7.82 1.21 -34.88
C ILE A 509 7.21 0.45 -33.69
N GLY A 510 6.40 -0.56 -33.98
CA GLY A 510 5.80 -1.38 -32.94
C GLY A 510 6.86 -2.20 -32.20
N MET A 511 6.65 -2.48 -30.92
CA MET A 511 7.55 -3.38 -30.17
C MET A 511 7.66 -4.78 -30.80
N TRP A 512 6.66 -5.19 -31.58
CA TRP A 512 6.65 -6.47 -32.30
C TRP A 512 7.52 -6.46 -33.56
N ASP A 513 7.90 -5.30 -34.06
CA ASP A 513 8.81 -5.18 -35.20
C ASP A 513 10.25 -5.39 -34.76
N PHE A 514 11.02 -6.09 -35.59
CA PHE A 514 12.43 -6.38 -35.34
C PHE A 514 13.28 -5.09 -35.17
N TYR A 515 12.94 -4.04 -35.92
CA TYR A 515 13.67 -2.77 -35.89
C TYR A 515 13.61 -2.07 -34.52
N PHE A 516 12.53 -2.26 -33.76
CA PHE A 516 12.42 -1.71 -32.39
C PHE A 516 13.53 -2.25 -31.49
N TRP A 517 13.80 -3.56 -31.58
CA TRP A 517 14.83 -4.24 -30.80
C TRP A 517 16.25 -3.96 -31.27
N MET A 518 16.42 -3.50 -32.51
CA MET A 518 17.72 -3.09 -33.05
C MET A 518 18.05 -1.62 -32.76
N SER A 519 17.08 -0.82 -32.29
CA SER A 519 17.32 0.59 -31.96
C SER A 519 18.28 0.75 -30.76
N PRO A 520 19.26 1.67 -30.83
CA PRO A 520 20.18 1.92 -29.71
C PRO A 520 19.46 2.29 -28.40
N GLN A 521 18.34 3.00 -28.52
CA GLN A 521 17.49 3.40 -27.39
C GLN A 521 16.97 2.18 -26.60
N THR A 522 16.43 1.17 -27.29
CA THR A 522 15.91 -0.04 -26.67
C THR A 522 17.00 -0.82 -25.94
N TRP A 523 18.21 -0.92 -26.50
CA TRP A 523 19.33 -1.60 -25.85
C TRP A 523 19.72 -0.93 -24.53
N ILE A 524 19.84 0.40 -24.51
CA ILE A 524 20.16 1.11 -23.27
C ILE A 524 19.02 0.93 -22.25
N TRP A 525 17.76 1.00 -22.69
CA TRP A 525 16.62 0.73 -21.81
C TRP A 525 16.64 -0.68 -21.21
N LEU A 526 16.99 -1.71 -21.99
CA LEU A 526 17.15 -3.08 -21.49
C LEU A 526 18.25 -3.18 -20.43
N THR A 527 19.37 -2.46 -20.60
CA THR A 527 20.40 -2.41 -19.56
C THR A 527 19.86 -1.80 -18.26
N TRP A 528 19.04 -0.74 -18.34
CA TRP A 528 18.40 -0.15 -17.16
C TRP A 528 17.41 -1.11 -16.50
N LEU A 529 16.61 -1.82 -17.30
CA LEU A 529 15.67 -2.83 -16.82
C LEU A 529 16.39 -3.94 -16.04
N VAL A 530 17.46 -4.50 -16.61
CA VAL A 530 18.27 -5.55 -15.94
C VAL A 530 18.88 -5.02 -14.64
N SER A 531 19.39 -3.78 -14.65
CA SER A 531 19.92 -3.14 -13.44
C SER A 531 18.84 -2.96 -12.37
N GLN A 532 17.64 -2.51 -12.73
CA GLN A 532 16.52 -2.39 -11.79
C GLN A 532 16.11 -3.75 -11.22
N LEU A 533 16.06 -4.81 -12.02
CA LEU A 533 15.78 -6.18 -11.56
C LEU A 533 16.81 -6.65 -10.54
N TRP A 534 18.09 -6.32 -10.77
CA TRP A 534 19.17 -6.64 -9.83
C TRP A 534 19.03 -5.88 -8.50
N VAL A 535 18.83 -4.56 -8.54
CA VAL A 535 18.63 -3.74 -7.33
C VAL A 535 17.41 -4.21 -6.53
N THR A 536 16.36 -4.66 -7.22
CA THR A 536 15.12 -5.17 -6.64
C THR A 536 15.12 -6.69 -6.38
N ILE A 537 16.26 -7.38 -6.47
CA ILE A 537 16.35 -8.84 -6.28
C ILE A 537 15.82 -9.33 -4.92
N HIS A 538 15.82 -8.45 -3.92
CA HIS A 538 15.25 -8.72 -2.60
C HIS A 538 13.74 -8.98 -2.61
N LEU A 539 13.01 -8.51 -3.63
CA LEU A 539 11.57 -8.81 -3.82
C LEU A 539 11.32 -10.30 -4.10
N TRP A 540 12.28 -10.99 -4.69
CA TRP A 540 12.16 -12.41 -5.08
C TRP A 540 12.48 -13.38 -3.96
N THR A 541 13.09 -12.90 -2.87
CA THR A 541 13.48 -13.71 -1.71
C THR A 541 12.79 -13.24 -0.43
N PRO A 542 11.45 -13.38 -0.32
CA PRO A 542 10.70 -12.96 0.87
C PRO A 542 11.16 -13.76 2.09
N LYS A 543 11.40 -13.06 3.21
CA LYS A 543 11.77 -13.66 4.51
C LYS A 543 10.98 -13.02 5.64
N HIS A 544 9.65 -13.03 5.54
CA HIS A 544 8.75 -12.44 6.54
C HIS A 544 7.84 -13.49 7.19
N GLU A 545 7.23 -13.14 8.32
CA GLU A 545 6.29 -13.98 9.07
C GLU A 545 4.88 -13.95 8.45
N ARG A 546 4.16 -15.09 8.52
CA ARG A 546 2.81 -15.25 7.94
C ARG A 546 1.82 -14.37 8.69
N LEU A 547 0.97 -13.65 7.96
CA LEU A 547 -0.03 -12.72 8.52
C LEU A 547 0.58 -11.59 9.36
N ALA A 548 1.82 -11.14 9.07
CA ALA A 548 2.42 -9.98 9.71
C ALA A 548 1.42 -8.79 9.69
N ARG A 549 0.87 -8.47 10.87
CA ARG A 549 -0.18 -7.46 11.02
C ARG A 549 0.39 -6.13 10.50
N SER A 550 -0.22 -5.58 9.44
CA SER A 550 0.37 -4.50 8.61
C SER A 550 0.72 -3.22 9.34
N GLU A 551 0.19 -3.09 10.55
CA GLU A 551 0.49 -2.12 11.58
C GLU A 551 0.41 -2.96 12.86
N LYS A 552 1.49 -3.10 13.63
CA LYS A 552 1.44 -3.73 14.95
C LYS A 552 0.59 -2.82 15.85
N TYR A 553 -0.72 -3.02 15.85
CA TYR A 553 -1.69 -2.41 16.77
C TYR A 553 -1.61 -3.17 18.11
N ALA A 554 -0.43 -3.24 18.71
CA ALA A 554 -0.33 -3.62 20.10
C ALA A 554 -0.50 -2.33 20.91
N LEU A 555 -1.67 -2.19 21.53
CA LEU A 555 -1.94 -1.17 22.53
C LEU A 555 -1.16 -1.57 23.80
N ASN A 556 0.17 -1.53 23.71
CA ASN A 556 1.07 -1.75 24.84
C ASN A 556 1.26 -0.40 25.53
N TYR A 557 0.44 -0.15 26.55
CA TYR A 557 0.66 0.97 27.46
C TYR A 557 1.57 0.47 28.59
N LYS A 558 2.89 0.64 28.44
CA LYS A 558 3.81 0.57 29.58
C LYS A 558 4.94 1.59 29.47
N LYS A 559 5.29 2.08 30.65
CA LYS A 559 6.01 3.30 31.04
C LYS A 559 7.46 3.33 30.54
N SER A 560 7.84 4.48 30.01
CA SER A 560 9.21 5.01 29.81
C SER A 560 10.23 4.10 29.12
N ASN A 561 10.54 4.48 27.87
CA ASN A 561 11.69 4.08 27.06
C ASN A 561 11.72 2.63 26.54
N TYR A 562 11.90 2.53 25.21
CA TYR A 562 11.96 1.36 24.33
C TYR A 562 10.62 0.90 23.73
N TRP A 563 10.50 1.07 22.40
CA TRP A 563 9.30 0.75 21.63
C TRP A 563 9.60 -0.23 20.51
N VAL A 564 8.79 -1.27 20.51
CA VAL A 564 8.57 -2.26 19.45
C VAL A 564 8.46 -1.60 18.08
N VAL A 565 9.40 -1.90 17.17
CA VAL A 565 9.35 -1.47 15.77
C VAL A 565 8.20 -2.21 15.09
N PRO A 566 7.15 -1.52 14.60
CA PRO A 566 6.16 -2.18 13.75
C PRO A 566 6.89 -2.74 12.52
N VAL A 567 6.73 -4.05 12.25
CA VAL A 567 7.19 -4.67 11.00
C VAL A 567 6.33 -4.11 9.86
N ARG A 568 6.68 -2.91 9.39
CA ARG A 568 6.06 -2.32 8.21
C ARG A 568 6.68 -3.03 7.01
N LEU A 569 5.85 -3.71 6.21
CA LEU A 569 6.27 -4.35 4.96
C LEU A 569 6.97 -3.35 4.02
N PHE A 570 6.53 -2.09 4.03
CA PHE A 570 7.13 -0.96 3.32
C PHE A 570 7.69 0.05 4.31
N ILE A 571 8.87 0.61 4.01
CA ILE A 571 9.52 1.63 4.84
C ILE A 571 8.71 2.93 4.85
N LEU A 572 8.22 3.31 3.68
CA LEU A 572 7.27 4.41 3.49
C LEU A 572 5.85 3.84 3.40
N SER A 573 4.92 4.46 4.12
CA SER A 573 3.52 4.06 4.12
C SER A 573 2.72 4.64 2.95
N TYR A 574 3.36 5.46 2.11
CA TYR A 574 2.78 6.12 0.95
C TYR A 574 3.64 5.85 -0.29
N TYR A 575 3.07 6.10 -1.46
CA TYR A 575 3.65 5.82 -2.77
C TYR A 575 3.70 7.09 -3.63
N ASN A 576 4.54 7.10 -4.66
CA ASN A 576 4.54 8.15 -5.67
C ASN A 576 3.46 7.84 -6.72
N GLY A 577 2.58 8.79 -7.00
CA GLY A 577 1.50 8.65 -7.99
C GLY A 577 1.99 8.51 -9.43
N ALA A 578 3.14 9.11 -9.78
CA ALA A 578 3.73 9.04 -11.11
C ALA A 578 4.36 7.67 -11.43
N PHE A 579 5.02 7.09 -10.43
CA PHE A 579 5.88 5.90 -10.58
C PHE A 579 5.53 4.88 -9.49
N VAL A 580 4.30 4.36 -9.53
CA VAL A 580 3.78 3.47 -8.48
C VAL A 580 4.60 2.19 -8.35
N ASP A 581 5.00 1.60 -9.48
CA ASP A 581 5.79 0.38 -9.57
C ASP A 581 7.20 0.56 -9.00
N GLN A 582 7.96 1.57 -9.45
CA GLN A 582 9.27 1.90 -8.88
C GLN A 582 9.14 2.24 -7.38
N SER A 583 8.15 3.05 -7.03
CA SER A 583 7.90 3.45 -5.65
C SER A 583 7.64 2.23 -4.75
N LEU A 584 6.81 1.28 -5.18
CA LEU A 584 6.53 0.07 -4.42
C LEU A 584 7.75 -0.85 -4.33
N ALA A 585 8.47 -1.03 -5.44
CA ALA A 585 9.65 -1.89 -5.49
C ALA A 585 10.75 -1.40 -4.56
N PHE A 586 11.11 -0.12 -4.63
CA PHE A 586 12.21 0.44 -3.83
C PHE A 586 11.82 0.73 -2.38
N ASN A 587 10.52 0.85 -2.06
CA ASN A 587 10.06 1.00 -0.68
C ASN A 587 9.85 -0.32 0.06
N ARG A 588 9.82 -1.47 -0.64
CA ARG A 588 9.71 -2.78 0.00
C ARG A 588 10.94 -3.02 0.86
N ARG A 589 10.75 -3.26 2.16
CA ARG A 589 11.87 -3.42 3.10
C ARG A 589 12.76 -4.62 2.70
N ARG A 590 14.08 -4.39 2.63
CA ARG A 590 15.08 -5.41 2.23
C ARG A 590 15.41 -6.44 3.31
N ASP A 591 15.41 -6.05 4.58
CA ASP A 591 15.68 -6.91 5.73
C ASP A 591 14.47 -6.96 6.68
N ASP A 592 13.72 -8.07 6.64
CA ASP A 592 12.62 -8.34 7.59
C ASP A 592 13.09 -9.10 8.85
N LYS A 593 14.38 -9.45 8.93
CA LYS A 593 14.90 -10.32 9.99
C LYS A 593 15.20 -9.56 11.28
N ALA A 594 14.38 -9.74 12.30
CA ALA A 594 14.93 -10.06 13.61
C ALA A 594 15.39 -11.53 13.53
N LYS A 595 16.67 -11.78 13.19
CA LYS A 595 17.20 -13.16 13.31
C LYS A 595 17.30 -13.43 14.81
N ILE A 596 16.35 -14.15 15.37
CA ILE A 596 16.52 -14.76 16.68
C ILE A 596 17.60 -15.83 16.49
N LYS A 597 18.79 -15.62 17.04
CA LYS A 597 19.79 -16.68 17.09
C LYS A 597 19.47 -17.57 18.28
N ALA A 598 19.66 -18.87 18.13
CA ALA A 598 19.54 -19.82 19.25
C ALA A 598 20.50 -19.48 20.41
N GLU A 599 21.63 -18.83 20.10
CA GLU A 599 22.63 -18.34 21.06
C GLU A 599 22.12 -17.18 21.93
N ASP A 600 21.24 -16.33 21.40
CA ASP A 600 20.70 -15.16 22.11
C ASP A 600 19.46 -15.53 22.97
N LEU A 601 18.95 -16.75 22.82
CA LEU A 601 17.94 -17.38 23.68
C LEU A 601 18.64 -18.09 24.84
N GLU A 602 19.36 -17.36 25.68
CA GLU A 602 19.81 -17.89 26.96
C GLU A 602 18.59 -18.09 27.86
N LEU A 603 17.88 -19.21 27.68
CA LEU A 603 16.92 -19.71 28.66
C LEU A 603 17.73 -19.93 29.94
N GLU A 604 17.49 -19.10 30.96
CA GLU A 604 18.13 -19.19 32.27
C GLU A 604 18.30 -20.66 32.67
N ASN A 605 19.51 -21.00 33.09
CA ASN A 605 19.86 -22.33 33.59
C ASN A 605 19.11 -22.55 34.92
N GLU A 606 17.81 -22.82 34.84
CA GLU A 606 17.03 -23.21 36.01
C GLU A 606 17.41 -24.63 36.40
N GLU A 607 18.05 -24.73 37.56
CA GLU A 607 18.46 -25.95 38.22
C GLU A 607 17.32 -26.99 38.25
N SER A 608 17.72 -28.24 38.05
CA SER A 608 16.90 -29.44 38.05
C SER A 608 16.19 -29.64 39.39
N SER A 609 15.02 -29.03 39.58
CA SER A 609 14.04 -29.49 40.55
C SER A 609 13.07 -30.44 39.84
N GLN A 610 13.15 -31.74 40.18
CA GLN A 610 12.20 -32.74 39.71
C GLN A 610 10.77 -32.25 40.02
N THR A 611 9.94 -32.06 39.00
CA THR A 611 8.69 -31.28 39.10
C THR A 611 7.41 -32.13 39.17
N TYR A 612 7.51 -33.46 39.16
CA TYR A 612 6.37 -34.35 39.43
C TYR A 612 6.87 -35.68 40.03
N GLU A 613 6.14 -36.23 41.00
CA GLU A 613 6.37 -37.59 41.49
C GLU A 613 5.47 -38.54 40.71
N THR A 614 6.07 -39.39 39.87
CA THR A 614 5.36 -40.54 39.30
C THR A 614 5.30 -41.61 40.39
N ILE A 615 4.11 -41.99 40.84
CA ILE A 615 3.95 -43.05 41.84
C ILE A 615 4.30 -44.39 41.16
N GLY A 616 5.50 -44.89 41.41
CA GLY A 616 5.91 -46.26 41.15
C GLY A 616 6.22 -46.99 42.47
N PRO A 617 5.95 -48.29 42.60
CA PRO A 617 6.19 -49.02 43.85
C PRO A 617 7.69 -49.34 44.02
N GLY A 618 8.31 -48.85 45.10
CA GLY A 618 9.64 -49.29 45.55
C GLY A 618 10.59 -48.15 45.95
N GLN A 619 10.78 -47.94 47.25
CA GLN A 619 11.75 -47.00 47.84
C GLN A 619 13.20 -47.51 47.74
N ILE A 620 14.16 -46.60 47.53
CA ILE A 620 15.53 -46.67 48.08
C ILE A 620 15.93 -45.26 48.54
N PRO A 621 16.26 -45.02 49.83
CA PRO A 621 16.66 -43.70 50.31
C PRO A 621 18.15 -43.42 50.03
N LYS A 622 18.47 -42.20 49.59
CA LYS A 622 19.85 -41.67 49.51
C LYS A 622 20.03 -40.45 50.42
N PRO A 623 21.23 -40.25 51.01
CA PRO A 623 21.46 -39.38 52.16
C PRO A 623 21.47 -37.88 51.81
N PRO A 624 21.32 -36.97 52.80
CA PRO A 624 21.24 -35.54 52.55
C PRO A 624 22.61 -34.95 52.19
N PRO A 625 22.73 -34.05 51.19
CA PRO A 625 23.96 -33.31 50.98
C PRO A 625 24.07 -32.14 51.96
N SER A 626 25.30 -31.91 52.36
CA SER A 626 25.77 -31.02 53.41
C SER A 626 25.58 -29.53 53.12
N VAL A 627 25.44 -28.78 54.20
CA VAL A 627 25.60 -27.33 54.30
C VAL A 627 27.01 -26.93 53.83
N CYS A 628 27.12 -25.75 53.21
CA CYS A 628 28.33 -25.00 52.79
C CYS A 628 28.77 -25.13 51.33
N SER A 629 28.32 -24.18 50.51
CA SER A 629 29.20 -23.43 49.59
C SER A 629 28.56 -22.09 49.22
N VAL A 630 28.72 -21.15 50.16
CA VAL A 630 28.61 -19.71 49.90
C VAL A 630 29.82 -19.33 49.04
N SER A 631 29.63 -19.10 47.74
CA SER A 631 30.40 -18.10 46.94
C SER A 631 30.05 -18.17 45.45
N SER A 632 29.09 -17.35 45.02
CA SER A 632 29.17 -16.59 43.75
C SER A 632 28.01 -15.60 43.68
N SER A 633 28.14 -14.51 44.43
CA SER A 633 27.28 -13.34 44.27
C SER A 633 27.73 -12.56 43.02
N LYS A 634 27.19 -12.87 41.85
CA LYS A 634 27.02 -11.87 40.79
C LYS A 634 25.63 -11.27 40.95
N ILE A 635 25.56 -10.28 41.84
CA ILE A 635 24.46 -9.32 41.90
C ILE A 635 24.64 -8.43 40.67
N GLU A 636 23.92 -8.71 39.58
CA GLU A 636 23.75 -7.73 38.50
C GLU A 636 22.39 -7.05 38.70
N SER A 637 22.47 -5.93 39.41
CA SER A 637 21.36 -5.02 39.64
C SER A 637 20.94 -4.37 38.33
N GLY A 638 19.70 -4.61 37.89
CA GLY A 638 18.76 -3.62 37.35
C GLY A 638 19.25 -2.51 36.40
N LEU A 639 20.28 -2.73 35.57
CA LEU A 639 20.64 -1.79 34.50
C LEU A 639 19.84 -2.11 33.25
N ILE A 640 19.03 -1.13 32.83
CA ILE A 640 18.29 -1.12 31.57
C ILE A 640 19.27 -1.42 30.43
N ARG A 641 19.12 -2.58 29.80
CA ARG A 641 19.92 -2.98 28.64
C ARG A 641 19.45 -2.14 27.44
N ASP A 642 20.24 -1.17 27.01
CA ASP A 642 19.88 -0.17 25.97
C ASP A 642 19.68 -0.73 24.54
N VAL A 643 19.82 -2.05 24.36
CA VAL A 643 19.70 -2.75 23.07
C VAL A 643 18.67 -3.87 23.23
N ALA A 644 17.60 -3.81 22.43
CA ALA A 644 16.56 -4.85 22.39
C ALA A 644 17.21 -6.23 22.13
N SER A 645 17.02 -7.16 23.06
CA SER A 645 17.47 -8.54 22.91
C SER A 645 16.59 -9.23 21.86
N SER A 646 17.11 -10.25 21.16
CA SER A 646 16.28 -11.05 20.25
C SER A 646 15.12 -11.76 20.96
N ALA A 647 15.18 -11.89 22.28
CA ALA A 647 14.08 -12.38 23.12
C ALA A 647 12.83 -11.47 23.04
N ASP A 648 12.98 -10.16 22.84
CA ASP A 648 11.85 -9.22 22.70
C ASP A 648 11.03 -9.41 21.40
N ALA A 649 11.53 -10.24 20.48
CA ALA A 649 10.81 -10.61 19.25
C ALA A 649 9.82 -11.76 19.46
N ILE A 650 9.94 -12.52 20.56
CA ILE A 650 9.10 -13.69 20.83
C ILE A 650 7.69 -13.23 21.19
N THR A 651 6.69 -13.84 20.55
CA THR A 651 5.29 -13.53 20.86
C THR A 651 4.90 -14.19 22.18
N LYS A 652 4.31 -13.45 23.12
CA LYS A 652 3.75 -14.01 24.36
C LYS A 652 2.22 -14.05 24.30
N ILE A 653 1.65 -15.22 24.53
CA ILE A 653 0.21 -15.48 24.55
C ILE A 653 -0.26 -15.51 26.00
N TYR A 654 -1.22 -14.64 26.31
CA TYR A 654 -1.95 -14.64 27.58
C TYR A 654 -3.34 -15.26 27.35
N ALA A 655 -3.54 -16.48 27.84
CA ALA A 655 -4.88 -17.10 27.84
C ALA A 655 -5.65 -16.63 29.08
N CYS A 656 -6.76 -15.93 28.87
CA CYS A 656 -7.60 -15.44 29.96
C CYS A 656 -9.00 -16.07 29.89
N ALA A 657 -9.45 -16.66 30.99
CA ALA A 657 -10.79 -17.19 31.13
C ALA A 657 -11.48 -16.58 32.34
N THR A 658 -12.78 -16.29 32.22
CA THR A 658 -13.64 -15.92 33.35
C THR A 658 -14.56 -17.09 33.68
N MET A 659 -14.83 -17.31 34.96
CA MET A 659 -15.73 -18.37 35.39
C MET A 659 -16.63 -17.93 36.55
N TRP A 660 -17.88 -18.37 36.50
CA TRP A 660 -18.87 -18.16 37.54
C TRP A 660 -19.91 -19.27 37.49
N HIS A 661 -19.96 -20.12 38.52
CA HIS A 661 -20.89 -21.27 38.58
C HIS A 661 -20.80 -22.23 37.38
N GLU A 662 -19.61 -22.40 36.78
CA GLU A 662 -19.39 -23.34 35.68
C GLU A 662 -19.60 -24.79 36.15
N THR A 663 -20.03 -25.65 35.24
CA THR A 663 -20.16 -27.08 35.53
C THR A 663 -18.79 -27.77 35.55
N PRO A 664 -18.66 -28.92 36.26
CA PRO A 664 -17.40 -29.67 36.24
C PRO A 664 -16.97 -30.10 34.84
N HIS A 665 -17.90 -30.32 33.90
CA HIS A 665 -17.57 -30.67 32.52
C HIS A 665 -16.93 -29.48 31.77
N GLU A 666 -17.49 -28.27 31.91
CA GLU A 666 -16.96 -27.04 31.33
C GLU A 666 -15.58 -26.70 31.89
N MET A 667 -15.39 -26.81 33.21
CA MET A 667 -14.10 -26.61 33.86
C MET A 667 -13.03 -27.58 33.33
N THR A 668 -13.35 -28.87 33.23
CA THR A 668 -12.43 -29.88 32.68
C THR A 668 -12.10 -29.62 31.22
N CYS A 669 -13.07 -29.24 30.40
CA CYS A 669 -12.85 -28.93 28.98
C CYS A 669 -11.89 -27.74 28.78
N MET A 670 -12.10 -26.67 29.55
CA MET A 670 -11.23 -25.49 29.56
C MET A 670 -9.81 -25.84 30.04
N LEU A 671 -9.69 -26.55 31.16
CA LEU A 671 -8.40 -26.95 31.71
C LEU A 671 -7.62 -27.86 30.75
N LYS A 672 -8.28 -28.83 30.09
CA LYS A 672 -7.67 -29.66 29.04
C LYS A 672 -7.08 -28.81 27.90
N SER A 673 -7.75 -27.73 27.53
CA SER A 673 -7.25 -26.81 26.48
C SER A 673 -5.99 -26.06 26.94
N ILE A 674 -5.95 -25.63 28.22
CA ILE A 674 -4.75 -24.99 28.82
C ILE A 674 -3.58 -25.98 28.91
N PHE A 675 -3.82 -27.22 29.35
CA PHE A 675 -2.78 -28.24 29.45
C PHE A 675 -2.23 -28.65 28.08
N ARG A 676 -3.08 -28.74 27.06
CA ARG A 676 -2.60 -28.94 25.69
C ARG A 676 -1.67 -27.80 25.28
N LEU A 677 -2.06 -26.54 25.48
CA LEU A 677 -1.22 -25.37 25.13
C LEU A 677 0.13 -25.38 25.87
N ASP A 678 0.13 -25.82 27.12
CA ASP A 678 1.36 -26.02 27.90
C ASP A 678 2.26 -27.12 27.31
N GLU A 679 1.67 -28.24 26.87
CA GLU A 679 2.37 -29.31 26.17
C GLU A 679 2.98 -28.85 24.85
N ASP A 680 2.27 -28.03 24.04
CA ASP A 680 2.85 -27.41 22.82
C ASP A 680 4.15 -26.72 23.13
N GLN A 681 4.03 -25.82 24.10
CA GLN A 681 4.96 -24.74 24.23
C GLN A 681 6.22 -25.34 24.84
N CYS A 682 6.05 -26.33 25.73
CA CYS A 682 7.10 -27.22 26.19
C CYS A 682 7.79 -27.95 25.02
N ALA A 683 7.04 -28.57 24.10
CA ALA A 683 7.61 -29.28 22.96
C ALA A 683 8.44 -28.36 22.05
N ARG A 684 7.91 -27.18 21.69
CA ARG A 684 8.64 -26.17 20.90
C ARG A 684 9.86 -25.63 21.63
N ARG A 685 9.75 -25.35 22.92
CA ARG A 685 10.87 -24.90 23.77
C ARG A 685 11.97 -25.95 23.83
N ASN A 686 11.62 -27.22 23.98
CA ASN A 686 12.56 -28.34 24.00
C ASN A 686 13.22 -28.54 22.63
N ALA A 687 12.48 -28.42 21.53
CA ALA A 687 13.04 -28.48 20.18
C ALA A 687 14.07 -27.36 19.93
N GLN A 688 13.79 -26.14 20.41
CA GLN A 688 14.76 -25.04 20.34
C GLN A 688 15.98 -25.29 21.23
N LYS A 689 15.77 -25.70 22.48
CA LYS A 689 16.83 -25.85 23.48
C LYS A 689 17.77 -27.02 23.16
N TYR A 690 17.21 -28.19 22.85
CA TYR A 690 17.99 -29.43 22.70
C TYR A 690 18.36 -29.73 21.25
N LEU A 691 17.47 -29.47 20.30
CA LEU A 691 17.72 -29.76 18.88
C LEU A 691 18.30 -28.56 18.12
N LYS A 692 18.38 -27.37 18.76
CA LYS A 692 18.84 -26.11 18.14
C LYS A 692 18.08 -25.76 16.85
N VAL A 693 16.84 -26.25 16.72
CA VAL A 693 15.95 -25.94 15.61
C VAL A 693 15.26 -24.62 15.91
N ILE A 694 15.45 -23.62 15.04
CA ILE A 694 14.77 -22.32 15.18
C ILE A 694 13.35 -22.46 14.64
N ASP A 695 12.37 -22.61 15.54
CA ASP A 695 10.94 -22.52 15.20
C ASP A 695 10.55 -21.04 14.97
N PRO A 696 10.15 -20.64 13.74
CA PRO A 696 9.69 -19.29 13.47
C PRO A 696 8.38 -18.92 14.18
N ASP A 697 7.58 -19.91 14.60
CA ASP A 697 6.27 -19.71 15.23
C ASP A 697 6.35 -19.87 16.76
N TYR A 698 7.53 -19.78 17.36
CA TYR A 698 7.71 -19.91 18.80
C TYR A 698 7.02 -18.80 19.59
N TYR A 699 6.38 -19.20 20.67
CA TYR A 699 5.70 -18.29 21.58
C TYR A 699 5.92 -18.67 23.04
N GLU A 700 5.77 -17.68 23.92
CA GLU A 700 5.64 -17.88 25.36
C GLU A 700 4.18 -17.97 25.76
N PHE A 701 3.87 -18.76 26.78
CA PHE A 701 2.49 -19.02 27.20
C PHE A 701 2.29 -18.73 28.69
N GLU A 702 1.23 -17.99 29.02
CA GLU A 702 0.80 -17.77 30.40
C GLU A 702 -0.74 -17.80 30.48
N ALA A 703 -1.28 -18.51 31.47
CA ALA A 703 -2.72 -18.69 31.62
C ALA A 703 -3.24 -18.01 32.90
N HIS A 704 -4.37 -17.31 32.78
CA HIS A 704 -5.04 -16.60 33.85
C HIS A 704 -6.53 -16.98 33.90
N ILE A 705 -6.99 -17.43 35.06
CA ILE A 705 -8.40 -17.75 35.30
C ILE A 705 -8.94 -16.75 36.33
N PHE A 706 -10.03 -16.07 36.00
CA PHE A 706 -10.69 -15.09 36.87
C PHE A 706 -11.99 -15.67 37.40
N PHE A 707 -12.01 -15.96 38.69
CA PHE A 707 -13.13 -16.57 39.39
C PHE A 707 -13.98 -15.47 40.06
N ASP A 708 -15.23 -15.30 39.62
CA ASP A 708 -16.19 -14.40 40.26
C ASP A 708 -16.84 -15.07 41.48
N ASP A 709 -17.01 -14.30 42.58
CA ASP A 709 -17.64 -14.74 43.83
C ASP A 709 -17.03 -16.03 44.44
N ALA A 710 -15.73 -15.97 44.71
CA ALA A 710 -14.92 -17.13 45.09
C ALA A 710 -14.98 -17.48 46.59
N PHE A 711 -15.62 -16.64 47.42
CA PHE A 711 -15.62 -16.79 48.89
C PHE A 711 -17.03 -16.80 49.47
N ASP A 712 -17.25 -17.71 50.40
CA ASP A 712 -18.42 -17.83 51.26
C ASP A 712 -18.01 -17.55 52.72
N LEU A 713 -18.98 -17.18 53.57
CA LEU A 713 -18.75 -16.96 54.99
C LEU A 713 -19.03 -18.26 55.76
N ASN A 714 -18.10 -18.64 56.61
CA ASN A 714 -18.30 -19.74 57.57
C ASN A 714 -19.26 -19.34 58.69
N ASP A 715 -19.70 -20.32 59.47
CA ASP A 715 -20.46 -20.12 60.72
C ASP A 715 -19.70 -19.21 61.73
N TYR A 716 -18.37 -19.13 61.62
CA TYR A 716 -17.50 -18.28 62.43
C TYR A 716 -17.21 -16.90 61.81
N GLY A 717 -17.84 -16.55 60.68
CA GLY A 717 -17.65 -15.26 59.99
C GLY A 717 -16.37 -15.13 59.16
N GLU A 718 -15.57 -16.19 59.04
CA GLU A 718 -14.35 -16.20 58.22
C GLU A 718 -14.64 -16.49 56.74
N PRO A 719 -13.96 -15.82 55.79
CA PRO A 719 -14.12 -16.08 54.37
C PRO A 719 -13.39 -17.36 53.93
N VAL A 720 -14.15 -18.38 53.51
CA VAL A 720 -13.63 -19.63 52.93
C VAL A 720 -13.97 -19.74 51.46
N VAL A 721 -13.12 -20.47 50.73
CA VAL A 721 -13.33 -20.73 49.31
C VAL A 721 -14.64 -21.48 49.05
N ASN A 722 -15.41 -20.98 48.10
CA ASN A 722 -16.68 -21.55 47.66
C ASN A 722 -16.51 -22.97 47.08
N LYS A 723 -17.57 -23.78 47.09
CA LYS A 723 -17.63 -25.14 46.52
C LYS A 723 -17.10 -25.21 45.08
N PHE A 724 -17.33 -24.18 44.26
CA PHE A 724 -16.88 -24.18 42.86
C PHE A 724 -15.37 -24.00 42.73
N VAL A 725 -14.73 -23.28 43.66
CA VAL A 725 -13.26 -23.14 43.70
C VAL A 725 -12.63 -24.46 44.13
N LYS A 726 -13.24 -25.16 45.10
CA LYS A 726 -12.81 -26.51 45.51
C LYS A 726 -12.93 -27.50 44.34
N GLN A 727 -14.07 -27.47 43.64
CA GLN A 727 -14.29 -28.28 42.44
C GLN A 727 -13.26 -28.00 41.35
N LEU A 728 -12.93 -26.73 41.09
CA LEU A 728 -11.89 -26.38 40.12
C LEU A 728 -10.54 -26.98 40.49
N VAL A 729 -10.13 -26.89 41.77
CA VAL A 729 -8.86 -27.43 42.25
C VAL A 729 -8.80 -28.95 42.08
N GLU A 730 -9.89 -29.67 42.30
CA GLU A 730 -9.99 -31.12 42.06
C GLU A 730 -9.88 -31.44 40.55
N LYS A 731 -10.55 -30.66 39.70
CA LYS A 731 -10.52 -30.87 38.24
C LYS A 731 -9.19 -30.56 37.57
N ILE A 732 -8.29 -29.81 38.23
CA ILE A 732 -6.94 -29.53 37.71
C ILE A 732 -6.11 -30.83 37.57
N ASP A 733 -6.08 -31.68 38.59
CA ASP A 733 -5.32 -32.94 38.56
C ASP A 733 -5.95 -33.95 37.58
N GLU A 734 -7.29 -33.99 37.50
CA GLU A 734 -8.03 -34.81 36.55
C GLU A 734 -7.75 -34.39 35.09
N ALA A 735 -7.76 -33.08 34.81
CA ALA A 735 -7.47 -32.55 33.48
C ALA A 735 -6.01 -32.79 33.07
N ALA A 736 -5.05 -32.60 33.99
CA ALA A 736 -3.63 -32.90 33.75
C ALA A 736 -3.43 -34.38 33.38
N SER A 737 -4.03 -35.28 34.18
CA SER A 737 -3.93 -36.72 33.96
C SER A 737 -4.56 -37.16 32.63
N ALA A 738 -5.66 -36.51 32.24
CA ALA A 738 -6.35 -36.80 30.99
C ALA A 738 -5.60 -36.34 29.74
N VAL A 739 -4.84 -35.24 29.80
CA VAL A 739 -4.03 -34.75 28.66
C VAL A 739 -2.75 -35.56 28.51
N HIS A 740 -2.02 -35.82 29.60
CA HIS A 740 -0.76 -36.55 29.57
C HIS A 740 -0.91 -38.08 29.61
N GLN A 741 -2.15 -38.60 29.57
CA GLN A 741 -2.48 -40.04 29.56
C GLN A 741 -1.82 -40.85 30.69
N THR A 742 -1.49 -40.19 31.81
CA THR A 742 -0.78 -40.78 32.95
C THR A 742 -1.35 -40.16 34.22
N GLN A 743 -1.46 -40.92 35.31
CA GLN A 743 -1.89 -40.38 36.59
C GLN A 743 -0.86 -39.35 37.09
N MET A 744 -1.22 -38.07 37.03
CA MET A 744 -0.36 -36.95 37.40
C MET A 744 -1.00 -36.16 38.53
N ARG A 745 -0.17 -35.74 39.49
CA ARG A 745 -0.58 -34.84 40.57
C ARG A 745 0.32 -33.62 40.58
N LEU A 746 -0.26 -32.43 40.48
CA LEU A 746 0.52 -31.19 40.49
C LEU A 746 1.04 -30.88 41.89
N LYS A 747 2.19 -30.21 41.95
CA LYS A 747 2.72 -29.67 43.21
C LYS A 747 1.72 -28.70 43.82
N SER A 748 1.71 -28.63 45.16
CA SER A 748 0.84 -27.72 45.89
C SER A 748 1.01 -26.28 45.39
N PRO A 749 -0.08 -25.58 45.08
CA PRO A 749 0.00 -24.26 44.50
C PRO A 749 0.49 -23.21 45.50
N LYS A 750 1.11 -22.15 44.99
CA LYS A 750 1.45 -20.97 45.78
C LYS A 750 0.18 -20.15 46.00
N LYS A 751 -0.21 -19.97 47.27
CA LYS A 751 -1.38 -19.19 47.68
C LYS A 751 -0.92 -17.82 48.16
N ALA A 752 -1.54 -16.75 47.65
CA ALA A 752 -1.24 -15.38 48.05
C ALA A 752 -2.53 -14.58 48.27
N ILE A 753 -2.56 -13.74 49.30
CA ILE A 753 -3.66 -12.79 49.54
C ILE A 753 -3.47 -11.61 48.59
N THR A 754 -4.56 -11.09 48.01
CA THR A 754 -4.51 -9.96 47.07
C THR A 754 -5.55 -8.90 47.44
N PRO A 755 -5.39 -7.64 47.00
CA PRO A 755 -6.33 -6.57 47.33
C PRO A 755 -7.79 -6.86 46.94
N TYR A 756 -8.01 -7.67 45.91
CA TYR A 756 -9.31 -8.06 45.39
C TYR A 756 -9.85 -9.39 45.96
N GLY A 757 -9.10 -10.07 46.85
CA GLY A 757 -9.47 -11.38 47.39
C GLY A 757 -8.24 -12.28 47.59
N GLY A 758 -8.04 -13.23 46.68
CA GLY A 758 -6.95 -14.21 46.75
C GLY A 758 -6.38 -14.57 45.37
N ARG A 759 -5.22 -15.21 45.36
CA ARG A 759 -4.56 -15.70 44.15
C ARG A 759 -3.94 -17.08 44.41
N ILE A 760 -4.15 -18.00 43.49
CA ILE A 760 -3.56 -19.34 43.48
C ILE A 760 -2.69 -19.44 42.22
N SER A 761 -1.42 -19.83 42.37
CA SER A 761 -0.50 -19.99 41.25
C SER A 761 0.03 -21.42 41.17
N TYR A 762 -0.17 -22.04 40.01
CA TYR A 762 0.35 -23.34 39.63
C TYR A 762 1.49 -23.19 38.63
N VAL A 763 2.44 -24.11 38.69
CA VAL A 763 3.41 -24.36 37.62
C VAL A 763 2.95 -25.64 36.92
N LEU A 764 2.62 -25.54 35.63
CA LEU A 764 2.16 -26.65 34.82
C LEU A 764 3.33 -27.58 34.44
N PRO A 765 3.07 -28.82 33.97
CA PRO A 765 4.13 -29.78 33.63
C PRO A 765 5.12 -29.28 32.58
N GLY A 766 4.65 -28.49 31.62
CA GLY A 766 5.45 -27.80 30.61
C GLY A 766 6.19 -26.55 31.10
N LYS A 767 6.23 -26.32 32.42
CA LYS A 767 6.84 -25.19 33.10
C LYS A 767 6.24 -23.82 32.75
N ASN A 768 5.02 -23.78 32.20
CA ASN A 768 4.27 -22.53 32.09
C ASN A 768 3.50 -22.22 33.38
N ARG A 769 3.13 -20.95 33.56
CA ARG A 769 2.41 -20.49 34.76
C ARG A 769 0.90 -20.46 34.50
N LEU A 770 0.15 -21.02 35.45
CA LEU A 770 -1.29 -20.87 35.55
C LEU A 770 -1.62 -20.09 36.82
N THR A 771 -2.25 -18.93 36.67
CA THR A 771 -2.65 -18.07 37.80
C THR A 771 -4.17 -17.95 37.89
N ILE A 772 -4.73 -18.33 39.02
CA ILE A 772 -6.15 -18.26 39.32
C ILE A 772 -6.39 -17.09 40.27
N HIS A 773 -7.17 -16.12 39.82
CA HIS A 773 -7.55 -14.91 40.55
C HIS A 773 -8.91 -15.14 41.19
N LEU A 774 -8.96 -15.13 42.52
CA LEU A 774 -10.17 -15.35 43.32
C LEU A 774 -10.71 -14.02 43.82
N LYS A 775 -11.95 -13.70 43.44
CA LYS A 775 -12.60 -12.46 43.85
C LYS A 775 -13.41 -12.62 45.12
N ASP A 776 -13.18 -11.70 46.05
CA ASP A 776 -14.01 -11.50 47.22
C ASP A 776 -15.06 -10.42 46.94
N LYS A 777 -16.35 -10.79 47.05
CA LYS A 777 -17.48 -9.86 46.84
C LYS A 777 -17.52 -8.73 47.85
N ASN A 778 -16.93 -8.90 49.03
CA ASN A 778 -16.95 -7.89 50.10
C ASN A 778 -15.84 -6.84 49.93
N LYS A 779 -14.79 -7.16 49.16
CA LYS A 779 -13.65 -6.25 48.90
C LYS A 779 -13.81 -5.43 47.62
N ILE A 780 -14.76 -5.79 46.75
CA ILE A 780 -14.99 -5.15 45.46
C ILE A 780 -16.45 -4.75 45.32
N ARG A 781 -16.73 -3.69 44.55
CA ARG A 781 -18.09 -3.21 44.28
C ARG A 781 -19.04 -4.34 43.86
N HIS A 782 -20.12 -4.51 44.64
CA HIS A 782 -21.16 -5.51 44.40
C HIS A 782 -21.82 -5.39 43.01
N ARG A 783 -22.28 -6.53 42.48
CA ARG A 783 -23.02 -6.68 41.20
C ARG A 783 -22.25 -6.31 39.93
N LYS A 784 -20.93 -6.19 39.98
CA LYS A 784 -20.06 -6.08 38.78
C LYS A 784 -19.27 -7.37 38.61
N ARG A 785 -19.30 -7.99 37.41
CA ARG A 785 -18.49 -9.17 37.04
C ARG A 785 -17.08 -8.77 36.59
N TRP A 786 -16.10 -9.67 36.65
CA TRP A 786 -14.76 -9.42 36.07
C TRP A 786 -14.86 -9.05 34.59
N SER A 787 -15.73 -9.73 33.85
CA SER A 787 -16.01 -9.48 32.43
C SER A 787 -16.60 -8.09 32.12
N GLN A 788 -17.12 -7.39 33.14
CA GLN A 788 -17.75 -6.06 33.02
C GLN A 788 -16.85 -4.92 33.54
N CYS A 789 -15.66 -5.25 34.06
CA CYS A 789 -14.73 -4.25 34.57
C CYS A 789 -13.72 -3.85 33.48
N PRO A 790 -13.62 -2.55 33.10
CA PRO A 790 -12.47 -2.04 32.36
C PRO A 790 -11.14 -2.35 33.05
N GLN A 791 -11.18 -2.60 34.37
CA GLN A 791 -10.05 -2.98 35.20
C GLN A 791 -9.53 -4.41 34.98
N MET A 792 -10.22 -5.31 34.27
CA MET A 792 -9.63 -6.61 33.91
C MET A 792 -8.36 -6.40 33.05
N LEU A 793 -8.42 -5.42 32.14
CA LEU A 793 -7.24 -4.90 31.43
C LEU A 793 -6.20 -4.25 32.37
N SER A 794 -6.65 -3.56 33.42
CA SER A 794 -5.78 -2.84 34.36
C SER A 794 -5.08 -3.74 35.39
N VAL A 795 -5.72 -4.84 35.82
CA VAL A 795 -5.14 -5.88 36.68
C VAL A 795 -4.14 -6.73 35.87
N MET A 796 -4.42 -7.00 34.59
CA MET A 796 -3.40 -7.49 33.66
C MET A 796 -2.20 -6.52 33.59
N MET A 797 -2.44 -5.21 33.43
CA MET A 797 -1.36 -4.20 33.43
C MET A 797 -0.55 -4.13 34.74
N LEU A 798 -1.20 -4.32 35.90
CA LEU A 798 -0.53 -4.32 37.21
C LEU A 798 0.28 -5.60 37.45
N SER A 799 -0.23 -6.78 37.05
CA SER A 799 0.54 -8.03 37.09
C SER A 799 1.72 -8.00 36.11
N MET A 800 1.59 -7.29 34.98
CA MET A 800 2.71 -7.03 34.07
C MET A 800 3.75 -6.06 34.66
N CYS A 801 3.45 -5.33 35.74
CA CYS A 801 4.34 -4.35 36.38
C CYS A 801 5.16 -4.91 37.56
N GLY A 802 4.78 -6.07 38.09
CA GLY A 802 5.37 -6.66 39.30
C GLY A 802 6.30 -7.86 39.08
N HIS A 803 6.75 -8.09 37.85
CA HIS A 803 7.82 -9.04 37.51
C HIS A 803 8.93 -8.32 36.76
#